data_AF-A0A7J4T5A0-F1
#
_entry.id   AF-A0A7J4T5A0-F1
#
_cell.length_a   1.000
_cell.length_b   1.000
_cell.length_c   1.000
_cell.angle_alpha   90.00
_cell.angle_beta   90.00
_cell.angle_gamma   90.00
#
_symmetry.space_group_name_H-M   'P 1'
#
loop_
_entity.id
_entity.type
_entity.pdbx_description
1 polymer ?
#
loop_
_entity_poly.entity_id
_entity_poly.type
_entity_poly.pdbx_seq_one_letter_code
_entity_poly.pdbx_strand_id
1 'polypeptide(L)'
;MRQQCTLALLLALPLFVSTIGFTEGQTNEWTLSAGGNNEDKISDFAVSKEGQTFAVGYFYDEIIFGNLDFGTWYNSTYDNEAGFVIEIDSGGGWSGQGAMLDSQGEDYVHGIELLSNGSFVIFGQYCVMSENDTCSLAIGDTLTLTPTYPESNWGSMFLASGHFSPEGVEWYWAVDLATSSWPEQGELSVNEQDEILFSFLHSGSLVYGDEEYTTEGYNVISVGKDSGFLQIFSIQTSTLSFEFNTKCISKSGNVAILFSFINPIQISETIEFTSYGGSDVGLVIFSSTGNLISAEQIGGVGYDWPNQCHFDENEELIISLQFTEEIEIEEEIFISLGQSDALLMKFNEAGNLTAHVFLSGSGSVSIADIESISSGSTLLTGHFSGNLTYNDVIIDDFDRDEYLHNGFIGELDSNFEWSWISPIESTGEILSVQMELSVNEAPILGFVYTEFFEIQNFLNYSMGDFDFVLWQYASDMDYDGIPDMIDNCHRIPNVNQTDYDEDGIGDHCDLDLDGDGILNEFDACGGNFTNLTSDKGWESNTITDNDADGCRDIGQEDDDDDNDGIIDVYDICPRASQGWISTPQNDADRDGCSDTDTDNDGFVDQMDNCPLEYNPGQADFDGDGLGDGCDDDDDGDGIADEDDRCPSDSFVWYSNQSTDHDNDGCNDTNLDNDDDNDGVLDLFDICPKGVINALSEDFDLDGCHDQLEDIDDDNDGIEDDNDSCLQGLLDWISSSATDFDSDGCQDLTEDDDDDNDEVLDFNDACLFTKIGEIVDTDGCSNWQKDDDGDGVNNADDLCPSTISGIRVTENGCPDLILLDETSNEASEGNNLLAMTLFSLSILVIIIALIIYVRNTKSQP
;
A
#
# COMPACT_ATOMS: atom_id res chain seq x y z
N MET A 1 -49.87 -24.29 -1.08
CA MET A 1 -50.53 -25.25 -2.00
C MET A 1 -50.14 -24.88 -3.42
N ARG A 2 -50.29 -25.83 -4.37
CA ARG A 2 -50.21 -25.66 -5.85
C ARG A 2 -50.75 -24.30 -6.35
N GLN A 3 -50.29 -23.73 -7.46
CA GLN A 3 -50.07 -24.37 -8.77
C GLN A 3 -48.90 -23.82 -9.59
N GLN A 4 -48.30 -24.69 -10.41
CA GLN A 4 -47.57 -24.35 -11.64
C GLN A 4 -48.57 -24.16 -12.80
N CYS A 5 -48.18 -23.42 -13.83
CA CYS A 5 -48.61 -23.64 -15.22
C CYS A 5 -47.43 -23.33 -16.16
N THR A 6 -47.40 -23.97 -17.33
CA THR A 6 -46.23 -24.02 -18.23
C THR A 6 -46.65 -23.81 -19.68
N LEU A 7 -45.67 -23.52 -20.54
CA LEU A 7 -45.58 -23.85 -21.99
C LEU A 7 -45.86 -22.74 -23.03
N ALA A 8 -44.78 -22.42 -23.78
CA ALA A 8 -44.57 -21.92 -25.15
C ALA A 8 -45.81 -21.64 -26.09
N LEU A 9 -45.72 -20.75 -27.10
CA LEU A 9 -44.80 -20.83 -28.26
C LEU A 9 -44.81 -19.56 -29.17
N LEU A 10 -43.72 -19.36 -29.92
CA LEU A 10 -43.41 -18.40 -31.01
C LEU A 10 -44.55 -17.61 -31.73
N LEU A 11 -44.32 -16.31 -32.00
CA LEU A 11 -44.04 -15.72 -33.35
C LEU A 11 -44.20 -14.17 -33.40
N ALA A 12 -43.10 -13.43 -33.65
CA ALA A 12 -43.02 -12.26 -34.57
C ALA A 12 -41.68 -11.48 -34.40
N LEU A 13 -40.89 -11.40 -35.46
CA LEU A 13 -39.83 -10.38 -35.63
C LEU A 13 -40.46 -9.04 -36.06
N PRO A 14 -39.78 -7.91 -35.82
CA PRO A 14 -39.05 -7.32 -36.96
C PRO A 14 -37.54 -7.18 -36.67
N LEU A 15 -36.75 -7.23 -37.74
CA LEU A 15 -35.33 -6.91 -37.68
C LEU A 15 -35.12 -5.41 -37.38
N PHE A 16 -34.40 -5.12 -36.31
CA PHE A 16 -33.52 -3.97 -36.26
C PHE A 16 -32.09 -4.50 -36.11
N VAL A 17 -31.44 -4.72 -37.26
CA VAL A 17 -29.97 -4.73 -37.28
C VAL A 17 -29.56 -3.27 -37.13
N SER A 18 -29.31 -2.85 -35.89
CA SER A 18 -28.43 -1.71 -35.66
C SER A 18 -27.05 -2.16 -36.11
N THR A 19 -26.65 -1.74 -37.31
CA THR A 19 -25.23 -1.73 -37.69
C THR A 19 -24.55 -0.69 -36.80
N ILE A 20 -24.17 -1.14 -35.60
CA ILE A 20 -22.97 -0.62 -34.96
C ILE A 20 -21.87 -0.95 -35.97
N GLY A 21 -21.27 0.08 -36.56
CA GLY A 21 -19.99 -0.14 -37.22
C GLY A 21 -19.01 -0.47 -36.10
N PHE A 22 -18.46 -1.68 -36.11
CA PHE A 22 -17.20 -1.89 -35.44
C PHE A 22 -16.23 -0.89 -36.04
N THR A 23 -15.61 -0.08 -35.19
CA THR A 23 -14.38 0.62 -35.54
C THR A 23 -13.32 -0.44 -35.79
N GLU A 24 -12.62 -0.34 -36.92
CA GLU A 24 -11.43 -1.14 -37.16
C GLU A 24 -10.39 -0.77 -36.09
N GLY A 25 -9.79 -1.78 -35.45
CA GLY A 25 -9.02 -1.60 -34.21
C GLY A 25 -9.21 -2.67 -33.13
N GLN A 26 -9.70 -3.87 -33.46
CA GLN A 26 -9.50 -5.05 -32.60
C GLN A 26 -8.33 -5.86 -33.18
N THR A 27 -7.22 -5.93 -32.45
CA THR A 27 -6.23 -6.99 -32.51
C THR A 27 -6.92 -8.29 -32.11
N ASN A 28 -7.34 -9.10 -33.09
CA ASN A 28 -7.94 -10.40 -32.79
C ASN A 28 -6.82 -11.38 -32.49
N GLU A 29 -6.74 -11.87 -31.24
CA GLU A 29 -5.92 -13.01 -30.87
C GLU A 29 -6.23 -14.21 -31.81
N TRP A 30 -5.18 -14.90 -32.28
CA TRP A 30 -5.34 -16.11 -33.08
C TRP A 30 -4.20 -17.10 -32.86
N THR A 31 -4.49 -18.38 -33.06
CA THR A 31 -3.51 -19.47 -33.02
C THR A 31 -3.71 -20.39 -34.23
N LEU A 32 -2.61 -20.82 -34.84
CA LEU A 32 -2.56 -21.72 -36.00
C LEU A 32 -1.53 -22.82 -35.77
N SER A 33 -2.00 -24.02 -35.48
CA SER A 33 -1.19 -25.25 -35.45
C SER A 33 -1.11 -25.93 -36.83
N ALA A 34 0.02 -26.58 -37.08
CA ALA A 34 0.27 -27.50 -38.17
C ALA A 34 1.13 -28.68 -37.69
N GLY A 35 0.90 -29.87 -38.25
CA GLY A 35 1.45 -31.11 -37.71
C GLY A 35 1.09 -32.34 -38.53
N GLY A 36 1.65 -33.49 -38.17
CA GLY A 36 1.68 -34.68 -39.03
C GLY A 36 1.38 -36.00 -38.32
N ASN A 37 2.39 -36.87 -38.29
CA ASN A 37 2.44 -38.11 -37.49
C ASN A 37 3.84 -38.34 -36.87
N ASN A 38 4.80 -37.43 -37.12
CA ASN A 38 6.23 -37.62 -36.90
C ASN A 38 6.84 -36.31 -36.31
N GLU A 39 7.96 -35.81 -36.86
CA GLU A 39 8.50 -34.49 -36.53
C GLU A 39 8.15 -33.46 -37.62
N ASP A 40 7.43 -32.42 -37.21
CA ASP A 40 6.96 -31.28 -38.00
C ASP A 40 7.40 -29.99 -37.30
N LYS A 41 8.26 -29.18 -37.94
CA LYS A 41 8.97 -28.06 -37.29
C LYS A 41 8.90 -26.77 -38.10
N ILE A 42 8.51 -25.69 -37.44
CA ILE A 42 8.83 -24.33 -37.90
C ILE A 42 10.32 -24.05 -37.60
N SER A 43 10.94 -23.19 -38.40
CA SER A 43 12.32 -22.74 -38.18
C SER A 43 12.44 -21.23 -38.16
N ASP A 44 11.58 -20.51 -38.89
CA ASP A 44 11.56 -19.05 -39.00
C ASP A 44 10.22 -18.61 -39.61
N PHE A 45 9.83 -17.35 -39.41
CA PHE A 45 8.71 -16.70 -40.07
C PHE A 45 8.92 -15.19 -40.09
N ALA A 46 8.36 -14.51 -41.10
CA ALA A 46 8.47 -13.05 -41.27
C ALA A 46 7.12 -12.40 -41.62
N VAL A 47 6.90 -11.16 -41.16
CA VAL A 47 5.61 -10.46 -41.28
C VAL A 47 5.60 -9.32 -42.32
N SER A 48 4.60 -9.32 -43.20
CA SER A 48 4.42 -8.32 -44.26
C SER A 48 3.80 -7.01 -43.76
N LYS A 49 4.01 -5.93 -44.50
CA LYS A 49 3.43 -4.60 -44.24
C LYS A 49 1.92 -4.52 -44.52
N GLU A 50 1.35 -5.58 -45.08
CA GLU A 50 -0.08 -5.85 -45.22
C GLU A 50 -0.62 -6.78 -44.12
N GLY A 51 0.23 -7.19 -43.17
CA GLY A 51 -0.10 -8.05 -42.02
C GLY A 51 -0.12 -9.54 -42.33
N GLN A 52 0.44 -9.99 -43.46
CA GLN A 52 0.52 -11.41 -43.80
C GLN A 52 1.77 -12.04 -43.18
N THR A 53 1.66 -13.23 -42.60
CA THR A 53 2.82 -13.96 -42.07
C THR A 53 3.26 -15.03 -43.07
N PHE A 54 4.57 -15.15 -43.30
CA PHE A 54 5.14 -16.20 -44.14
C PHE A 54 6.07 -17.05 -43.28
N ALA A 55 5.81 -18.35 -43.18
CA ALA A 55 6.57 -19.27 -42.32
C ALA A 55 7.34 -20.31 -43.14
N VAL A 56 8.46 -20.76 -42.59
CA VAL A 56 9.30 -21.82 -43.15
C VAL A 56 9.71 -22.84 -42.10
N GLY A 57 10.17 -23.99 -42.59
CA GLY A 57 10.64 -25.08 -41.76
C GLY A 57 10.73 -26.38 -42.55
N TYR A 58 10.49 -27.50 -41.88
CA TYR A 58 10.57 -28.84 -42.46
C TYR A 58 9.64 -29.85 -41.75
N PHE A 59 9.35 -30.96 -42.42
CA PHE A 59 8.48 -32.03 -41.92
C PHE A 59 8.91 -33.41 -42.42
N TYR A 60 8.59 -34.47 -41.67
CA TYR A 60 8.89 -35.86 -42.05
C TYR A 60 7.65 -36.64 -42.52
N ASP A 61 7.71 -37.21 -43.73
CA ASP A 61 6.65 -37.98 -44.42
C ASP A 61 5.40 -37.15 -44.79
N GLU A 62 4.63 -36.64 -43.83
CA GLU A 62 3.38 -35.89 -44.08
C GLU A 62 3.08 -34.78 -43.08
N ILE A 63 2.67 -33.61 -43.58
CA ILE A 63 2.25 -32.43 -42.78
C ILE A 63 0.85 -31.96 -43.17
N ILE A 64 0.10 -31.48 -42.19
CA ILE A 64 -1.26 -30.94 -42.34
C ILE A 64 -1.29 -29.49 -41.84
N PHE A 65 -1.53 -28.55 -42.77
CA PHE A 65 -1.79 -27.16 -42.41
C PHE A 65 -3.27 -26.98 -42.07
N GLY A 66 -3.55 -26.86 -40.77
CA GLY A 66 -4.89 -26.70 -40.20
C GLY A 66 -5.60 -28.01 -39.85
N ASN A 67 -6.81 -27.89 -39.31
CA ASN A 67 -7.55 -29.01 -38.70
C ASN A 67 -7.72 -30.24 -39.61
N LEU A 68 -7.32 -31.42 -39.12
CA LEU A 68 -7.47 -32.76 -39.73
C LEU A 68 -8.61 -32.99 -40.74
N ASP A 69 -9.85 -32.61 -40.40
CA ASP A 69 -11.04 -32.87 -41.23
C ASP A 69 -11.10 -31.96 -42.49
N PHE A 70 -10.31 -30.87 -42.54
CA PHE A 70 -10.43 -29.78 -43.52
C PHE A 70 -9.11 -29.14 -43.99
N GLY A 71 -7.97 -29.45 -43.35
CA GLY A 71 -6.66 -28.84 -43.62
C GLY A 71 -6.04 -29.24 -44.97
N THR A 72 -4.93 -28.57 -45.32
CA THR A 72 -4.19 -28.85 -46.56
C THR A 72 -3.05 -29.81 -46.26
N TRP A 73 -3.09 -30.99 -46.90
CA TRP A 73 -2.11 -32.05 -46.72
C TRP A 73 -0.98 -31.93 -47.74
N TYR A 74 0.26 -32.05 -47.27
CA TYR A 74 1.44 -32.22 -48.10
C TYR A 74 2.19 -33.49 -47.66
N ASN A 75 2.88 -34.12 -48.61
CA ASN A 75 3.65 -35.34 -48.38
C ASN A 75 5.03 -35.18 -49.05
N SER A 76 6.08 -35.72 -48.42
CA SER A 76 7.37 -35.95 -49.06
C SER A 76 7.22 -36.92 -50.24
N THR A 77 8.07 -36.79 -51.27
CA THR A 77 8.13 -37.73 -52.39
C THR A 77 8.97 -38.98 -52.07
N TYR A 78 9.74 -38.96 -50.97
CA TYR A 78 10.87 -39.88 -50.76
C TYR A 78 10.98 -40.50 -49.35
N ASP A 79 9.96 -40.35 -48.49
CA ASP A 79 9.89 -40.89 -47.12
C ASP A 79 10.99 -40.32 -46.18
N ASN A 80 11.21 -39.00 -46.28
CA ASN A 80 12.27 -38.20 -45.64
C ASN A 80 11.78 -36.79 -45.21
N GLU A 81 12.66 -36.04 -44.56
CA GLU A 81 12.57 -34.62 -44.23
C GLU A 81 12.51 -33.78 -45.53
N ALA A 82 11.42 -33.02 -45.69
CA ALA A 82 11.23 -32.07 -46.77
C ALA A 82 10.96 -30.67 -46.21
N GLY A 83 11.51 -29.65 -46.87
CA GLY A 83 11.37 -28.25 -46.47
C GLY A 83 10.05 -27.63 -46.96
N PHE A 84 9.57 -26.59 -46.29
CA PHE A 84 8.37 -25.85 -46.72
C PHE A 84 8.54 -24.32 -46.65
N VAL A 85 7.69 -23.64 -47.42
CA VAL A 85 7.36 -22.21 -47.27
C VAL A 85 5.85 -22.04 -47.45
N ILE A 86 5.17 -21.36 -46.52
CA ILE A 86 3.70 -21.27 -46.42
C ILE A 86 3.25 -19.82 -46.11
N GLU A 87 2.09 -19.41 -46.61
CA GLU A 87 1.46 -18.11 -46.32
C GLU A 87 0.27 -18.25 -45.36
N ILE A 88 0.19 -17.30 -44.43
CA ILE A 88 -0.92 -17.06 -43.50
C ILE A 88 -1.53 -15.70 -43.85
N ASP A 89 -2.87 -15.63 -43.87
CA ASP A 89 -3.59 -14.39 -44.10
C ASP A 89 -3.58 -13.47 -42.87
N SER A 90 -3.79 -12.17 -43.10
CA SER A 90 -3.72 -11.12 -42.07
C SER A 90 -4.89 -11.13 -41.06
N GLY A 91 -5.58 -12.27 -40.92
CA GLY A 91 -6.58 -12.54 -39.89
C GLY A 91 -6.34 -13.87 -39.17
N GLY A 92 -5.14 -14.46 -39.29
CA GLY A 92 -4.81 -15.73 -38.63
C GLY A 92 -5.39 -16.95 -39.33
N GLY A 93 -5.47 -16.95 -40.66
CA GLY A 93 -5.93 -18.10 -41.46
C GLY A 93 -4.85 -18.69 -42.37
N TRP A 94 -4.70 -20.01 -42.39
CA TRP A 94 -3.89 -20.71 -43.41
C TRP A 94 -4.42 -20.39 -44.82
N SER A 95 -3.64 -19.69 -45.66
CA SER A 95 -4.14 -19.24 -46.97
C SER A 95 -4.29 -20.39 -47.99
N GLY A 96 -3.59 -21.50 -47.74
CA GLY A 96 -3.46 -22.63 -48.67
C GLY A 96 -2.47 -22.38 -49.80
N GLN A 97 -1.70 -21.30 -49.75
CA GLN A 97 -0.60 -21.00 -50.68
C GLN A 97 0.73 -21.37 -50.03
N GLY A 98 1.59 -22.07 -50.77
CA GLY A 98 2.91 -22.50 -50.31
C GLY A 98 3.65 -23.33 -51.35
N ALA A 99 4.88 -23.71 -51.03
CA ALA A 99 5.70 -24.62 -51.81
C ALA A 99 6.49 -25.57 -50.91
N MET A 100 6.66 -26.81 -51.36
CA MET A 100 7.51 -27.81 -50.72
C MET A 100 8.84 -27.90 -51.48
N LEU A 101 9.93 -28.13 -50.74
CA LEU A 101 11.30 -28.20 -51.21
C LEU A 101 11.83 -29.60 -50.84
N ASP A 102 11.89 -30.49 -51.83
CA ASP A 102 11.94 -31.94 -51.64
C ASP A 102 12.86 -32.63 -52.67
N SER A 103 13.72 -33.54 -52.21
CA SER A 103 14.80 -34.17 -52.97
C SER A 103 15.28 -35.52 -52.39
N GLN A 104 16.33 -36.10 -52.97
CA GLN A 104 16.87 -37.40 -52.56
C GLN A 104 17.92 -37.25 -51.44
N GLY A 105 17.49 -36.76 -50.28
CA GLY A 105 18.29 -36.49 -49.09
C GLY A 105 17.44 -35.66 -48.12
N GLU A 106 17.93 -35.39 -46.92
CA GLU A 106 17.20 -34.55 -45.97
C GLU A 106 17.31 -33.08 -46.43
N ASP A 107 16.16 -32.39 -46.53
CA ASP A 107 16.06 -31.01 -47.00
C ASP A 107 15.39 -30.11 -45.96
N TYR A 108 16.04 -29.00 -45.63
CA TYR A 108 15.67 -28.09 -44.55
C TYR A 108 15.58 -26.66 -45.08
N VAL A 109 14.49 -25.94 -44.79
CA VAL A 109 14.45 -24.47 -44.90
C VAL A 109 14.65 -23.92 -43.48
N HIS A 110 15.75 -23.19 -43.28
CA HIS A 110 16.18 -22.74 -41.96
C HIS A 110 15.79 -21.29 -41.67
N GLY A 111 15.58 -20.45 -42.70
CA GLY A 111 15.10 -19.09 -42.49
C GLY A 111 14.50 -18.37 -43.69
N ILE A 112 13.75 -17.30 -43.43
CA ILE A 112 13.00 -16.48 -44.38
C ILE A 112 13.10 -14.98 -44.06
N GLU A 113 13.24 -14.16 -45.08
CA GLU A 113 13.37 -12.71 -44.95
C GLU A 113 12.60 -11.96 -46.05
N LEU A 114 12.15 -10.73 -45.77
CA LEU A 114 11.27 -9.96 -46.64
C LEU A 114 11.93 -8.72 -47.26
N LEU A 115 11.95 -8.69 -48.59
CA LEU A 115 12.37 -7.53 -49.37
C LEU A 115 11.26 -6.45 -49.38
N SER A 116 11.63 -5.17 -49.52
CA SER A 116 10.71 -4.02 -49.43
C SER A 116 9.60 -3.99 -50.50
N ASN A 117 9.62 -4.91 -51.46
CA ASN A 117 8.65 -5.09 -52.52
C ASN A 117 7.63 -6.23 -52.26
N GLY A 118 7.66 -6.88 -51.08
CA GLY A 118 6.80 -8.03 -50.75
C GLY A 118 7.22 -9.34 -51.43
N SER A 119 8.48 -9.43 -51.88
CA SER A 119 9.13 -10.70 -52.25
C SER A 119 9.94 -11.21 -51.08
N PHE A 120 10.15 -12.52 -51.00
CA PHE A 120 10.93 -13.13 -49.92
C PHE A 120 12.25 -13.72 -50.43
N VAL A 121 13.14 -13.97 -49.49
CA VAL A 121 14.35 -14.77 -49.64
C VAL A 121 14.32 -15.85 -48.57
N ILE A 122 14.69 -17.07 -48.90
CA ILE A 122 14.91 -18.15 -47.94
C ILE A 122 16.33 -18.69 -48.03
N PHE A 123 16.81 -19.24 -46.91
CA PHE A 123 18.02 -20.06 -46.87
C PHE A 123 17.73 -21.45 -46.31
N GLY A 124 18.60 -22.40 -46.62
CA GLY A 124 18.44 -23.77 -46.15
C GLY A 124 19.60 -24.68 -46.49
N GLN A 125 19.40 -25.96 -46.20
CA GLN A 125 20.31 -27.07 -46.50
C GLN A 125 19.56 -28.10 -47.35
N TYR A 126 20.26 -28.74 -48.27
CA TYR A 126 19.62 -29.70 -49.18
C TYR A 126 20.54 -30.87 -49.55
N CYS A 127 19.95 -32.00 -49.92
CA CYS A 127 20.65 -33.25 -50.23
C CYS A 127 21.48 -33.82 -49.04
N VAL A 128 21.08 -33.57 -47.79
CA VAL A 128 21.83 -34.08 -46.63
C VAL A 128 21.70 -35.62 -46.58
N MET A 129 22.79 -36.29 -46.21
CA MET A 129 22.95 -37.76 -46.16
C MET A 129 22.69 -38.55 -47.47
N SER A 130 22.68 -37.92 -48.65
CA SER A 130 22.38 -38.54 -49.97
C SER A 130 23.47 -39.48 -50.55
N GLU A 131 24.08 -40.38 -49.77
CA GLU A 131 25.31 -41.10 -50.16
C GLU A 131 25.18 -41.93 -51.46
N ASN A 132 26.00 -41.59 -52.48
CA ASN A 132 26.08 -42.21 -53.82
C ASN A 132 24.86 -42.05 -54.74
N ASP A 133 23.76 -41.40 -54.32
CA ASP A 133 22.60 -41.14 -55.17
C ASP A 133 22.65 -39.72 -55.78
N THR A 134 22.07 -39.56 -56.97
CA THR A 134 22.12 -38.27 -57.70
C THR A 134 21.03 -37.32 -57.22
N CYS A 135 21.24 -36.76 -56.04
CA CYS A 135 20.34 -35.77 -55.47
C CYS A 135 20.36 -34.43 -56.23
N SER A 136 19.21 -33.74 -56.26
CA SER A 136 19.01 -32.40 -56.83
C SER A 136 17.68 -31.84 -56.33
N LEU A 137 17.71 -30.70 -55.64
CA LEU A 137 16.51 -30.05 -55.11
C LEU A 137 15.70 -29.37 -56.21
N ALA A 138 14.40 -29.65 -56.28
CA ALA A 138 13.47 -28.93 -57.14
C ALA A 138 12.92 -27.70 -56.40
N ILE A 139 13.02 -26.52 -57.02
CA ILE A 139 12.50 -25.26 -56.46
C ILE A 139 11.44 -24.75 -57.43
N GLY A 140 10.20 -25.21 -57.18
CA GLY A 140 9.08 -25.07 -58.11
C GLY A 140 9.28 -25.80 -59.46
N ASP A 141 8.47 -25.44 -60.45
CA ASP A 141 8.46 -26.05 -61.79
C ASP A 141 9.67 -25.65 -62.68
N THR A 142 10.48 -24.67 -62.26
CA THR A 142 11.41 -23.93 -63.14
C THR A 142 12.87 -23.92 -62.70
N LEU A 143 13.16 -24.09 -61.41
CA LEU A 143 14.51 -24.08 -60.86
C LEU A 143 14.89 -25.46 -60.32
N THR A 144 16.18 -25.78 -60.37
CA THR A 144 16.72 -27.03 -59.82
C THR A 144 18.15 -26.77 -59.39
N LEU A 145 18.48 -27.11 -58.14
CA LEU A 145 19.83 -27.09 -57.61
C LEU A 145 20.43 -28.50 -57.63
N THR A 146 21.75 -28.58 -57.75
CA THR A 146 22.51 -29.83 -57.67
C THR A 146 23.80 -29.51 -56.92
N PRO A 147 24.15 -30.23 -55.83
CA PRO A 147 25.33 -29.87 -55.04
C PRO A 147 26.60 -29.84 -55.89
N THR A 148 27.42 -28.81 -55.74
CA THR A 148 28.73 -28.72 -56.40
C THR A 148 29.69 -29.84 -55.97
N TYR A 149 29.50 -30.41 -54.77
CA TYR A 149 30.26 -31.56 -54.24
C TYR A 149 29.39 -32.82 -54.06
N PRO A 150 28.83 -33.44 -55.13
CA PRO A 150 27.86 -34.53 -55.04
C PRO A 150 28.48 -35.91 -54.73
N GLU A 151 29.74 -35.94 -54.28
CA GLU A 151 30.38 -37.11 -53.68
C GLU A 151 30.48 -36.98 -52.13
N SER A 152 29.88 -35.93 -51.55
CA SER A 152 29.74 -35.72 -50.10
C SER A 152 28.40 -36.27 -49.58
N ASN A 153 28.36 -36.65 -48.30
CA ASN A 153 27.12 -36.99 -47.59
C ASN A 153 26.54 -35.78 -46.81
N TRP A 154 27.10 -34.59 -47.02
CA TRP A 154 26.88 -33.41 -46.20
C TRP A 154 25.93 -32.39 -46.84
N GLY A 155 25.32 -32.77 -47.97
CA GLY A 155 24.45 -31.89 -48.74
C GLY A 155 25.20 -30.69 -49.32
N SER A 156 24.50 -29.57 -49.40
CA SER A 156 25.00 -28.23 -49.66
C SER A 156 24.03 -27.21 -49.06
N MET A 157 24.44 -25.96 -48.88
CA MET A 157 23.54 -24.87 -48.48
C MET A 157 22.92 -24.22 -49.73
N PHE A 158 21.81 -23.51 -49.58
CA PHE A 158 21.21 -22.73 -50.66
C PHE A 158 20.64 -21.40 -50.19
N LEU A 159 20.55 -20.45 -51.14
CA LEU A 159 19.68 -19.27 -51.05
C LEU A 159 18.72 -19.29 -52.24
N ALA A 160 17.44 -18.97 -52.01
CA ALA A 160 16.44 -18.84 -53.06
C ALA A 160 15.51 -17.66 -52.80
N SER A 161 15.08 -16.97 -53.85
CA SER A 161 14.12 -15.86 -53.75
C SER A 161 12.90 -16.10 -54.64
N GLY A 162 11.74 -15.73 -54.11
CA GLY A 162 10.46 -15.84 -54.79
C GLY A 162 9.44 -14.85 -54.23
N HIS A 163 8.19 -15.01 -54.64
CA HIS A 163 7.07 -14.29 -54.08
C HIS A 163 5.79 -15.13 -54.12
N PHE A 164 4.87 -14.84 -53.22
CA PHE A 164 3.54 -15.42 -53.26
C PHE A 164 2.70 -14.78 -54.37
N SER A 165 1.99 -15.61 -55.12
CA SER A 165 1.10 -15.21 -56.21
C SER A 165 -0.19 -16.02 -56.16
N PRO A 166 -1.33 -15.54 -56.70
CA PRO A 166 -2.60 -16.28 -56.68
C PRO A 166 -2.63 -17.63 -57.44
N GLU A 167 -1.52 -18.05 -58.06
CA GLU A 167 -1.35 -19.39 -58.65
C GLU A 167 -0.33 -20.27 -57.87
N GLY A 168 0.24 -19.78 -56.77
CA GLY A 168 1.28 -20.42 -55.94
C GLY A 168 2.54 -19.56 -55.80
N VAL A 169 3.60 -20.13 -55.22
CA VAL A 169 4.90 -19.46 -55.11
C VAL A 169 5.58 -19.35 -56.49
N GLU A 170 5.82 -18.13 -56.94
CA GLU A 170 6.59 -17.83 -58.16
C GLU A 170 8.05 -17.49 -57.80
N TRP A 171 8.96 -18.43 -58.06
CA TRP A 171 10.40 -18.30 -57.80
C TRP A 171 11.15 -17.49 -58.86
N TYR A 172 12.07 -16.64 -58.42
CA TYR A 172 12.88 -15.76 -59.27
C TYR A 172 14.29 -16.33 -59.55
N TRP A 173 14.99 -16.76 -58.49
CA TRP A 173 16.34 -17.33 -58.58
C TRP A 173 16.62 -18.25 -57.39
N ALA A 174 17.60 -19.14 -57.57
CA ALA A 174 18.18 -19.96 -56.52
C ALA A 174 19.67 -20.19 -56.82
N VAL A 175 20.51 -20.29 -55.78
CA VAL A 175 21.95 -20.49 -55.89
C VAL A 175 22.46 -21.52 -54.86
N ASP A 176 23.40 -22.36 -55.31
CA ASP A 176 24.14 -23.32 -54.50
C ASP A 176 25.25 -22.60 -53.71
N LEU A 177 25.28 -22.80 -52.38
CA LEU A 177 26.31 -22.31 -51.47
C LEU A 177 27.18 -23.49 -51.04
N ALA A 178 28.16 -23.81 -51.87
CA ALA A 178 28.82 -25.11 -51.81
C ALA A 178 29.90 -25.20 -50.71
N THR A 179 29.57 -25.88 -49.61
CA THR A 179 30.53 -26.30 -48.59
C THR A 179 31.18 -27.64 -48.96
N SER A 180 32.47 -27.78 -48.69
CA SER A 180 33.22 -29.05 -48.87
C SER A 180 33.28 -29.93 -47.63
N SER A 181 32.54 -29.54 -46.59
CA SER A 181 32.36 -30.20 -45.29
C SER A 181 30.91 -30.02 -44.81
N TRP A 182 30.61 -30.41 -43.57
CA TRP A 182 29.32 -30.13 -42.95
C TRP A 182 29.07 -28.62 -42.85
N PRO A 183 27.90 -28.11 -43.27
CA PRO A 183 27.52 -26.71 -43.03
C PRO A 183 27.06 -26.50 -41.58
N GLU A 184 27.81 -25.69 -40.82
CA GLU A 184 27.73 -25.58 -39.36
C GLU A 184 26.83 -24.39 -38.95
N GLN A 185 25.55 -24.43 -39.35
CA GLN A 185 24.55 -23.35 -39.22
C GLN A 185 24.80 -22.12 -40.13
N GLY A 186 23.76 -21.31 -40.30
CA GLY A 186 23.75 -20.04 -41.00
C GLY A 186 22.49 -19.24 -40.64
N GLU A 187 22.40 -18.02 -41.12
CA GLU A 187 21.42 -17.03 -40.66
C GLU A 187 21.26 -15.92 -41.71
N LEU A 188 20.05 -15.38 -41.86
CA LEU A 188 19.67 -14.47 -42.93
C LEU A 188 19.22 -13.12 -42.36
N SER A 189 19.46 -12.03 -43.10
CA SER A 189 18.93 -10.70 -42.78
C SER A 189 18.80 -9.86 -44.05
N VAL A 190 17.88 -8.89 -44.08
CA VAL A 190 17.70 -7.90 -45.15
C VAL A 190 17.80 -6.48 -44.58
N ASN A 191 18.67 -5.66 -45.16
CA ASN A 191 18.75 -4.24 -44.77
C ASN A 191 17.70 -3.36 -45.49
N GLU A 192 17.52 -2.13 -45.01
CA GLU A 192 16.62 -1.11 -45.60
C GLU A 192 16.83 -0.84 -47.11
N GLN A 193 17.91 -1.31 -47.73
CA GLN A 193 18.24 -1.11 -49.15
C GLN A 193 17.97 -2.33 -50.05
N ASP A 194 17.30 -3.37 -49.54
CA ASP A 194 17.11 -4.70 -50.18
C ASP A 194 18.46 -5.43 -50.42
N GLU A 195 19.47 -5.24 -49.57
CA GLU A 195 20.70 -6.05 -49.62
C GLU A 195 20.56 -7.22 -48.63
N ILE A 196 20.80 -8.44 -49.14
CA ILE A 196 20.66 -9.69 -48.39
C ILE A 196 22.01 -9.97 -47.74
N LEU A 197 22.00 -10.19 -46.42
CA LEU A 197 23.19 -10.40 -45.61
C LEU A 197 23.09 -11.77 -44.95
N PHE A 198 23.88 -12.71 -45.48
CA PHE A 198 23.84 -14.13 -45.09
C PHE A 198 25.10 -14.51 -44.32
N SER A 199 24.95 -14.80 -43.04
CA SER A 199 26.00 -15.29 -42.12
C SER A 199 26.04 -16.82 -42.16
N PHE A 200 27.23 -17.42 -42.11
CA PHE A 200 27.38 -18.84 -41.77
C PHE A 200 28.80 -19.21 -41.34
N LEU A 201 28.89 -20.35 -40.66
CA LEU A 201 30.15 -21.00 -40.33
C LEU A 201 30.43 -22.14 -41.31
N HIS A 202 31.68 -22.25 -41.76
CA HIS A 202 32.13 -23.42 -42.52
C HIS A 202 33.53 -23.88 -42.12
N SER A 203 33.68 -25.20 -42.04
CA SER A 203 34.96 -25.89 -42.14
C SER A 203 35.37 -26.03 -43.63
N GLY A 204 36.63 -26.42 -43.92
CA GLY A 204 37.09 -26.67 -45.30
C GLY A 204 37.01 -25.49 -46.30
N SER A 205 36.86 -25.82 -47.60
CA SER A 205 36.56 -24.86 -48.68
C SER A 205 35.06 -24.54 -48.78
N LEU A 206 34.77 -23.28 -49.11
CA LEU A 206 33.49 -22.73 -49.58
C LEU A 206 33.64 -22.28 -51.05
N VAL A 207 32.60 -22.48 -51.87
CA VAL A 207 32.53 -21.94 -53.25
C VAL A 207 31.24 -21.15 -53.47
N TYR A 208 31.36 -19.93 -54.02
CA TYR A 208 30.23 -19.11 -54.48
C TYR A 208 30.47 -18.62 -55.91
N GLY A 209 29.64 -19.06 -56.85
CA GLY A 209 29.74 -18.68 -58.26
C GLY A 209 31.06 -19.09 -58.92
N ASP A 210 31.93 -18.11 -59.17
CA ASP A 210 33.28 -18.30 -59.76
C ASP A 210 34.41 -18.22 -58.71
N GLU A 211 34.11 -17.97 -57.42
CA GLU A 211 35.11 -17.74 -56.35
C GLU A 211 35.15 -18.89 -55.32
N GLU A 212 36.36 -19.27 -54.88
CA GLU A 212 36.63 -20.33 -53.89
C GLU A 212 37.42 -19.77 -52.69
N TYR A 213 36.92 -20.02 -51.48
CA TYR A 213 37.47 -19.60 -50.20
C TYR A 213 37.96 -20.84 -49.44
N THR A 214 39.29 -21.00 -49.33
CA THR A 214 39.92 -22.25 -48.84
C THR A 214 40.45 -22.17 -47.41
N THR A 215 39.97 -21.21 -46.61
CA THR A 215 40.35 -21.03 -45.20
C THR A 215 39.12 -21.08 -44.33
N GLU A 216 39.18 -21.95 -43.32
CA GLU A 216 38.12 -22.16 -42.34
C GLU A 216 37.93 -20.86 -41.54
N GLY A 217 36.67 -20.47 -41.33
CA GLY A 217 36.34 -19.24 -40.61
C GLY A 217 34.85 -18.94 -40.59
N TYR A 218 34.48 -17.94 -39.80
CA TYR A 218 33.15 -17.35 -39.86
C TYR A 218 33.08 -16.41 -41.06
N ASN A 219 32.06 -16.53 -41.91
CA ASN A 219 31.93 -15.73 -43.13
C ASN A 219 30.55 -15.10 -43.23
N VAL A 220 30.52 -13.83 -43.61
CA VAL A 220 29.29 -13.08 -43.91
C VAL A 220 29.32 -12.68 -45.37
N ILE A 221 28.36 -13.19 -46.16
CA ILE A 221 28.19 -12.89 -47.57
C ILE A 221 27.13 -11.80 -47.73
N SER A 222 27.47 -10.73 -48.44
CA SER A 222 26.50 -9.76 -48.95
C SER A 222 26.12 -10.11 -50.39
N VAL A 223 24.81 -10.37 -50.58
CA VAL A 223 24.20 -10.72 -51.86
C VAL A 223 23.15 -9.66 -52.20
N GLY A 224 23.33 -8.98 -53.34
CA GLY A 224 22.30 -8.07 -53.86
C GLY A 224 21.12 -8.86 -54.43
N LYS A 225 19.89 -8.39 -54.19
CA LYS A 225 18.59 -9.00 -54.54
C LYS A 225 18.42 -9.66 -55.91
N ASP A 226 19.22 -9.31 -56.91
CA ASP A 226 19.26 -9.96 -58.22
C ASP A 226 20.25 -11.17 -58.27
N SER A 227 20.50 -11.85 -57.13
CA SER A 227 21.57 -12.85 -56.88
C SER A 227 23.01 -12.36 -57.16
N GLY A 228 23.22 -11.04 -57.19
CA GLY A 228 24.50 -10.43 -57.53
C GLY A 228 25.44 -10.35 -56.33
N PHE A 229 26.60 -10.99 -56.38
CA PHE A 229 27.63 -10.88 -55.34
C PHE A 229 28.04 -9.42 -55.10
N LEU A 230 28.06 -9.00 -53.84
CA LEU A 230 28.53 -7.67 -53.43
C LEU A 230 29.87 -7.75 -52.70
N GLN A 231 29.93 -8.49 -51.58
CA GLN A 231 31.12 -8.55 -50.72
C GLN A 231 31.12 -9.78 -49.81
N ILE A 232 32.31 -10.21 -49.36
CA ILE A 232 32.49 -11.15 -48.25
C ILE A 232 33.32 -10.51 -47.14
N PHE A 233 32.88 -10.71 -45.90
CA PHE A 233 33.66 -10.50 -44.67
C PHE A 233 34.01 -11.88 -44.08
N SER A 234 35.20 -12.01 -43.50
CA SER A 234 35.70 -13.30 -43.01
C SER A 234 36.55 -13.14 -41.75
N ILE A 235 36.10 -13.75 -40.64
CA ILE A 235 36.86 -13.84 -39.39
C ILE A 235 37.68 -15.14 -39.45
N GLN A 236 38.97 -14.98 -39.74
CA GLN A 236 39.91 -16.08 -40.00
C GLN A 236 40.49 -16.62 -38.70
N THR A 237 40.09 -17.83 -38.28
CA THR A 237 40.61 -18.47 -37.06
C THR A 237 41.29 -19.80 -37.37
N SER A 238 42.31 -20.17 -36.60
CA SER A 238 43.11 -21.39 -36.87
C SER A 238 42.64 -22.65 -36.14
N THR A 239 41.55 -22.54 -35.36
CA THR A 239 41.05 -23.54 -34.42
C THR A 239 39.57 -23.29 -34.17
N LEU A 240 38.72 -23.64 -35.15
CA LEU A 240 37.27 -23.53 -34.99
C LEU A 240 36.74 -24.60 -34.03
N SER A 241 35.87 -24.13 -33.14
CA SER A 241 34.95 -24.91 -32.31
C SER A 241 33.92 -23.90 -31.79
N PHE A 242 33.09 -23.41 -32.71
CA PHE A 242 32.01 -22.46 -32.46
C PHE A 242 30.72 -23.26 -32.65
N GLU A 243 29.98 -23.51 -31.57
CA GLU A 243 28.74 -24.31 -31.63
C GLU A 243 27.48 -23.42 -31.67
N PHE A 244 27.62 -22.12 -31.35
CA PHE A 244 26.52 -21.16 -31.26
C PHE A 244 26.97 -19.77 -31.75
N ASN A 245 26.10 -19.09 -32.52
CA ASN A 245 26.33 -17.75 -33.07
C ASN A 245 25.01 -17.06 -33.46
N THR A 246 25.01 -15.72 -33.51
CA THR A 246 23.88 -14.85 -33.93
C THR A 246 24.44 -13.50 -34.43
N LYS A 247 23.73 -12.82 -35.34
CA LYS A 247 24.09 -11.51 -35.90
C LYS A 247 22.86 -10.67 -36.23
N CYS A 248 22.69 -9.58 -35.49
CA CYS A 248 21.73 -8.52 -35.74
C CYS A 248 22.35 -7.31 -36.49
N ILE A 249 21.51 -6.45 -37.06
CA ILE A 249 21.90 -5.33 -37.92
C ILE A 249 21.15 -4.05 -37.52
N SER A 250 21.86 -2.94 -37.30
CA SER A 250 21.24 -1.64 -36.99
C SER A 250 20.65 -0.97 -38.24
N LYS A 251 19.81 0.05 -38.04
CA LYS A 251 19.19 0.82 -39.14
C LYS A 251 20.23 1.59 -39.97
N SER A 252 21.30 2.05 -39.33
CA SER A 252 22.52 2.61 -39.95
C SER A 252 23.42 1.57 -40.64
N GLY A 253 23.04 0.29 -40.58
CA GLY A 253 23.68 -0.85 -41.23
C GLY A 253 24.92 -1.37 -40.51
N ASN A 254 25.13 -1.03 -39.24
CA ASN A 254 26.16 -1.66 -38.42
C ASN A 254 25.75 -3.11 -38.16
N VAL A 255 26.72 -4.00 -38.02
CA VAL A 255 26.51 -5.45 -37.90
C VAL A 255 27.21 -5.92 -36.62
N ALA A 256 26.43 -6.39 -35.66
CA ALA A 256 26.96 -7.07 -34.48
C ALA A 256 27.01 -8.58 -34.76
N ILE A 257 28.07 -9.24 -34.35
CA ILE A 257 28.25 -10.70 -34.48
C ILE A 257 28.63 -11.23 -33.09
N LEU A 258 27.88 -12.22 -32.61
CA LEU A 258 28.20 -12.97 -31.39
C LEU A 258 28.53 -14.42 -31.73
N PHE A 259 29.50 -15.00 -31.03
CA PHE A 259 29.88 -16.42 -31.17
C PHE A 259 30.44 -16.98 -29.86
N SER A 260 30.15 -18.25 -29.56
CA SER A 260 30.79 -18.98 -28.45
C SER A 260 32.18 -19.48 -28.87
N PHE A 261 33.14 -19.53 -27.94
CA PHE A 261 34.50 -20.01 -28.24
C PHE A 261 35.26 -20.64 -27.06
N ILE A 262 36.04 -21.68 -27.38
CA ILE A 262 36.86 -22.47 -26.41
C ILE A 262 38.37 -22.24 -26.62
N ASN A 263 38.80 -21.89 -27.84
CA ASN A 263 40.20 -21.75 -28.22
C ASN A 263 40.57 -20.28 -28.45
N PRO A 264 41.82 -19.83 -28.20
CA PRO A 264 42.23 -18.44 -28.47
C PRO A 264 42.00 -17.98 -29.91
N ILE A 265 41.41 -16.80 -30.10
CA ILE A 265 41.07 -16.23 -31.42
C ILE A 265 41.62 -14.81 -31.56
N GLN A 266 42.13 -14.51 -32.75
CA GLN A 266 42.66 -13.20 -33.14
C GLN A 266 41.59 -12.45 -33.94
N ILE A 267 41.03 -11.37 -33.37
CA ILE A 267 40.01 -10.53 -34.03
C ILE A 267 40.68 -9.41 -34.88
N SER A 268 41.84 -8.92 -34.44
CA SER A 268 42.64 -7.92 -35.18
C SER A 268 44.13 -8.04 -34.86
N GLU A 269 44.99 -7.21 -35.47
CA GLU A 269 46.43 -7.15 -35.11
C GLU A 269 46.71 -6.78 -33.63
N THR A 270 45.68 -6.37 -32.88
CA THR A 270 45.79 -5.91 -31.48
C THR A 270 44.79 -6.53 -30.51
N ILE A 271 43.85 -7.36 -30.96
CA ILE A 271 42.77 -7.94 -30.12
C ILE A 271 42.80 -9.47 -30.28
N GLU A 272 43.03 -10.15 -29.16
CA GLU A 272 43.00 -11.60 -29.02
C GLU A 272 42.09 -11.95 -27.83
N PHE A 273 41.09 -12.80 -28.06
CA PHE A 273 40.21 -13.33 -27.01
C PHE A 273 40.75 -14.68 -26.51
N THR A 274 40.58 -14.96 -25.22
CA THR A 274 41.06 -16.20 -24.58
C THR A 274 40.09 -16.70 -23.53
N SER A 275 39.44 -17.82 -23.79
CA SER A 275 38.42 -18.41 -22.91
C SER A 275 38.97 -18.86 -21.55
N TYR A 276 38.12 -18.80 -20.53
CA TYR A 276 38.34 -19.34 -19.19
C TYR A 276 37.23 -20.34 -18.82
N GLY A 277 37.53 -21.31 -17.94
CA GLY A 277 36.56 -22.34 -17.51
C GLY A 277 36.16 -23.39 -18.55
N GLY A 278 35.58 -23.00 -19.69
CA GLY A 278 35.07 -23.89 -20.73
C GLY A 278 34.86 -23.20 -22.09
N SER A 279 33.80 -22.40 -22.26
CA SER A 279 33.59 -21.53 -23.43
C SER A 279 33.10 -20.14 -23.01
N ASP A 280 33.53 -19.11 -23.74
CA ASP A 280 33.16 -17.71 -23.52
C ASP A 280 32.43 -17.17 -24.77
N VAL A 281 31.76 -16.02 -24.67
CA VAL A 281 31.13 -15.30 -25.79
C VAL A 281 32.02 -14.17 -26.30
N GLY A 282 32.23 -14.09 -27.61
CA GLY A 282 32.87 -12.96 -28.27
C GLY A 282 31.83 -12.10 -28.99
N LEU A 283 31.74 -10.82 -28.63
CA LEU A 283 30.91 -9.81 -29.31
C LEU A 283 31.80 -8.94 -30.20
N VAL A 284 31.50 -8.83 -31.49
CA VAL A 284 32.27 -8.04 -32.45
C VAL A 284 31.34 -7.20 -33.33
N ILE A 285 31.50 -5.87 -33.28
CA ILE A 285 30.64 -4.91 -33.99
C ILE A 285 31.40 -4.28 -35.15
N PHE A 286 30.85 -4.37 -36.35
CA PHE A 286 31.35 -3.74 -37.58
C PHE A 286 30.42 -2.63 -38.05
N SER A 287 30.98 -1.58 -38.62
CA SER A 287 30.20 -0.55 -39.33
C SER A 287 29.66 -1.06 -40.68
N SER A 288 28.63 -0.39 -41.20
CA SER A 288 28.11 -0.57 -42.58
C SER A 288 29.13 -0.42 -43.72
N THR A 289 30.38 -0.04 -43.40
CA THR A 289 31.51 0.04 -44.34
C THR A 289 32.56 -1.05 -44.14
N GLY A 290 32.32 -2.02 -43.25
CA GLY A 290 33.23 -3.12 -42.95
C GLY A 290 34.41 -2.79 -42.03
N ASN A 291 34.40 -1.61 -41.40
CA ASN A 291 35.42 -1.24 -40.40
C ASN A 291 34.94 -1.66 -39.01
N LEU A 292 35.81 -2.33 -38.24
CA LEU A 292 35.59 -2.70 -36.84
C LEU A 292 35.30 -1.45 -35.98
N ILE A 293 34.24 -1.51 -35.18
CA ILE A 293 33.84 -0.49 -34.19
C ILE A 293 34.34 -0.92 -32.80
N SER A 294 33.83 -2.04 -32.29
CA SER A 294 34.21 -2.62 -30.99
C SER A 294 34.37 -4.14 -31.08
N ALA A 295 35.07 -4.73 -30.10
CA ALA A 295 35.23 -6.17 -29.94
C ALA A 295 35.50 -6.53 -28.47
N GLU A 296 34.50 -7.07 -27.80
CA GLU A 296 34.52 -7.42 -26.37
C GLU A 296 34.38 -8.93 -26.14
N GLN A 297 34.88 -9.41 -24.99
CA GLN A 297 34.76 -10.79 -24.52
C GLN A 297 33.89 -10.79 -23.26
N ILE A 298 32.88 -11.66 -23.23
CA ILE A 298 31.92 -11.82 -22.12
C ILE A 298 31.92 -13.30 -21.72
N GLY A 299 32.15 -13.62 -20.47
CA GLY A 299 32.21 -15.01 -20.00
C GLY A 299 32.84 -15.14 -18.62
N GLY A 300 32.96 -16.37 -18.11
CA GLY A 300 33.56 -16.62 -16.80
C GLY A 300 34.08 -18.03 -16.60
N VAL A 301 33.29 -18.91 -16.01
CA VAL A 301 33.53 -20.34 -15.93
C VAL A 301 32.26 -21.14 -16.21
N GLY A 302 32.46 -22.36 -16.73
CA GLY A 302 31.38 -23.16 -17.31
C GLY A 302 31.41 -23.07 -18.82
N TYR A 303 30.24 -23.22 -19.45
CA TYR A 303 30.06 -22.99 -20.88
C TYR A 303 29.09 -21.83 -21.07
N ASP A 304 29.57 -20.79 -21.74
CA ASP A 304 28.80 -19.60 -22.08
C ASP A 304 28.56 -19.58 -23.60
N TRP A 305 27.35 -19.22 -24.03
CA TRP A 305 26.99 -19.07 -25.45
C TRP A 305 25.90 -18.02 -25.70
N PRO A 306 25.94 -17.28 -26.83
CA PRO A 306 24.86 -16.36 -27.20
C PRO A 306 23.64 -17.12 -27.71
N ASN A 307 22.44 -16.56 -27.52
CA ASN A 307 21.21 -17.07 -28.17
C ASN A 307 20.76 -16.10 -29.29
N GLN A 308 20.49 -14.83 -28.95
CA GLN A 308 19.98 -13.82 -29.90
C GLN A 308 20.63 -12.43 -29.69
N CYS A 309 20.57 -11.55 -30.70
CA CYS A 309 20.67 -10.11 -30.49
C CYS A 309 19.66 -9.30 -31.33
N HIS A 310 19.37 -8.08 -30.90
CA HIS A 310 18.43 -7.13 -31.51
C HIS A 310 19.03 -5.71 -31.42
N PHE A 311 18.65 -4.80 -32.34
CA PHE A 311 19.02 -3.38 -32.28
C PHE A 311 17.75 -2.53 -32.13
N ASP A 312 17.63 -1.79 -31.03
CA ASP A 312 16.42 -1.01 -30.72
C ASP A 312 16.24 0.24 -31.62
N GLU A 313 15.14 0.97 -31.41
CA GLU A 313 14.85 2.23 -32.11
C GLU A 313 15.93 3.33 -31.92
N ASN A 314 16.78 3.21 -30.89
CA ASN A 314 17.85 4.15 -30.56
C ASN A 314 19.23 3.72 -31.10
N GLU A 315 19.29 2.60 -31.83
CA GLU A 315 20.52 1.88 -32.23
C GLU A 315 21.36 1.32 -31.07
N GLU A 316 20.75 1.12 -29.90
CA GLU A 316 21.36 0.34 -28.82
C GLU A 316 21.21 -1.16 -29.10
N LEU A 317 22.27 -1.92 -28.79
CA LEU A 317 22.38 -3.35 -29.03
C LEU A 317 21.93 -4.12 -27.79
N ILE A 318 20.87 -4.91 -27.92
CA ILE A 318 20.38 -5.84 -26.90
C ILE A 318 20.88 -7.25 -27.28
N ILE A 319 21.45 -8.00 -26.34
CA ILE A 319 21.92 -9.38 -26.56
C ILE A 319 21.42 -10.31 -25.46
N SER A 320 21.12 -11.57 -25.80
CA SER A 320 20.90 -12.66 -24.83
C SER A 320 22.01 -13.71 -24.90
N LEU A 321 22.38 -14.25 -23.74
CA LEU A 321 23.26 -15.41 -23.61
C LEU A 321 22.73 -16.41 -22.57
N GLN A 322 23.30 -17.61 -22.60
CA GLN A 322 23.15 -18.65 -21.59
C GLN A 322 24.52 -19.00 -20.99
N PHE A 323 24.54 -19.41 -19.72
CA PHE A 323 25.76 -19.85 -19.02
C PHE A 323 25.48 -20.95 -17.98
N THR A 324 26.46 -21.82 -17.69
CA THR A 324 26.26 -23.04 -16.86
C THR A 324 26.90 -23.03 -15.46
N GLU A 325 27.85 -22.13 -15.16
CA GLU A 325 28.41 -22.03 -13.79
C GLU A 325 28.43 -20.58 -13.26
N GLU A 326 29.30 -19.70 -13.79
CA GLU A 326 29.50 -18.34 -13.25
C GLU A 326 30.00 -17.38 -14.34
N ILE A 327 29.39 -16.21 -14.50
CA ILE A 327 29.79 -15.19 -15.50
C ILE A 327 30.10 -13.85 -14.81
N GLU A 328 31.25 -13.24 -15.14
CA GLU A 328 31.76 -11.99 -14.55
C GLU A 328 31.57 -10.82 -15.53
N ILE A 329 30.88 -9.76 -15.11
CA ILE A 329 30.54 -8.60 -15.95
C ILE A 329 30.83 -7.31 -15.16
N GLU A 330 31.72 -6.48 -15.69
CA GLU A 330 32.29 -5.29 -15.05
C GLU A 330 32.91 -5.52 -13.66
N GLU A 331 32.14 -5.41 -12.57
CA GLU A 331 32.53 -5.78 -11.20
C GLU A 331 31.51 -6.72 -10.52
N GLU A 332 30.52 -7.24 -11.26
CA GLU A 332 29.44 -8.11 -10.79
C GLU A 332 29.59 -9.56 -11.28
N ILE A 333 28.99 -10.50 -10.54
CA ILE A 333 29.15 -11.96 -10.74
C ILE A 333 27.79 -12.64 -10.64
N PHE A 334 27.35 -13.26 -11.74
CA PHE A 334 26.12 -14.04 -11.81
C PHE A 334 26.48 -15.53 -11.72
N ILE A 335 25.69 -16.30 -10.96
CA ILE A 335 25.96 -17.71 -10.67
C ILE A 335 24.71 -18.52 -11.04
N SER A 336 24.89 -19.57 -11.84
CA SER A 336 23.77 -20.40 -12.25
C SER A 336 23.23 -21.25 -11.10
N LEU A 337 21.90 -21.34 -11.00
CA LEU A 337 21.16 -22.07 -9.98
C LEU A 337 20.68 -23.46 -10.46
N GLY A 338 20.71 -23.71 -11.78
CA GLY A 338 20.15 -24.90 -12.42
C GLY A 338 21.14 -25.70 -13.28
N GLN A 339 20.83 -25.85 -14.57
CA GLN A 339 21.64 -26.48 -15.62
C GLN A 339 22.30 -25.42 -16.53
N SER A 340 21.52 -24.41 -16.92
CA SER A 340 21.95 -23.18 -17.56
C SER A 340 20.95 -22.08 -17.21
N ASP A 341 21.43 -20.87 -16.99
CA ASP A 341 20.61 -19.68 -16.77
C ASP A 341 20.85 -18.64 -17.86
N ALA A 342 19.90 -17.71 -18.03
CA ALA A 342 19.93 -16.71 -19.10
C ALA A 342 20.24 -15.31 -18.59
N LEU A 343 20.99 -14.55 -19.38
CA LEU A 343 21.29 -13.15 -19.13
C LEU A 343 21.00 -12.32 -20.39
N LEU A 344 20.32 -11.19 -20.20
CA LEU A 344 20.09 -10.17 -21.21
C LEU A 344 20.94 -8.93 -20.88
N MET A 345 21.50 -8.26 -21.89
CA MET A 345 22.35 -7.08 -21.72
C MET A 345 22.08 -6.04 -22.81
N LYS A 346 22.09 -4.76 -22.46
CA LYS A 346 21.98 -3.62 -23.37
C LYS A 346 23.31 -2.87 -23.48
N PHE A 347 23.69 -2.49 -24.70
CA PHE A 347 24.92 -1.76 -25.02
C PHE A 347 24.63 -0.55 -25.90
N ASN A 348 25.24 0.60 -25.61
CA ASN A 348 25.12 1.80 -26.46
C ASN A 348 25.89 1.70 -27.79
N GLU A 349 25.67 2.63 -28.73
CA GLU A 349 26.38 2.75 -30.03
C GLU A 349 27.92 2.54 -29.93
N ALA A 350 28.53 2.94 -28.80
CA ALA A 350 29.96 2.88 -28.59
C ALA A 350 30.45 1.54 -28.02
N GLY A 351 29.56 0.57 -27.80
CA GLY A 351 29.87 -0.79 -27.34
C GLY A 351 30.12 -0.93 -25.84
N ASN A 352 29.65 0.00 -25.02
CA ASN A 352 29.72 -0.09 -23.55
C ASN A 352 28.37 -0.57 -23.01
N LEU A 353 28.38 -1.41 -21.97
CA LEU A 353 27.18 -1.86 -21.27
C LEU A 353 26.41 -0.65 -20.70
N THR A 354 25.08 -0.71 -20.71
CA THR A 354 24.19 0.31 -20.14
C THR A 354 23.21 -0.27 -19.11
N ALA A 355 22.64 -1.45 -19.40
CA ALA A 355 21.76 -2.19 -18.50
C ALA A 355 21.93 -3.71 -18.68
N HIS A 356 21.48 -4.50 -17.71
CA HIS A 356 21.43 -5.96 -17.80
C HIS A 356 20.26 -6.52 -16.99
N VAL A 357 19.80 -7.73 -17.35
CA VAL A 357 18.71 -8.45 -16.67
C VAL A 357 19.06 -9.93 -16.57
N PHE A 358 18.81 -10.53 -15.41
CA PHE A 358 19.11 -11.93 -15.12
C PHE A 358 17.84 -12.78 -14.93
N LEU A 359 17.80 -13.93 -15.61
CA LEU A 359 16.77 -14.96 -15.45
C LEU A 359 17.44 -16.25 -14.96
N SER A 360 16.96 -16.77 -13.82
CA SER A 360 17.51 -18.00 -13.22
C SER A 360 16.45 -19.06 -13.02
N GLY A 361 16.85 -20.33 -12.98
CA GLY A 361 15.93 -21.44 -12.76
C GLY A 361 16.53 -22.62 -12.01
N SER A 362 15.71 -23.65 -11.81
CA SER A 362 16.19 -24.94 -11.25
C SER A 362 16.62 -25.93 -12.33
N GLY A 363 16.29 -25.67 -13.60
CA GLY A 363 16.66 -26.46 -14.77
C GLY A 363 17.41 -25.62 -15.80
N SER A 364 17.02 -25.69 -17.07
CA SER A 364 17.52 -24.81 -18.13
C SER A 364 16.68 -23.54 -18.21
N VAL A 365 17.27 -22.39 -18.54
CA VAL A 365 16.55 -21.16 -18.93
C VAL A 365 17.20 -20.57 -20.18
N SER A 366 16.39 -20.32 -21.21
CA SER A 366 16.83 -19.76 -22.49
C SER A 366 15.91 -18.62 -22.92
N ILE A 367 16.49 -17.51 -23.36
CA ILE A 367 15.79 -16.48 -24.15
C ILE A 367 16.02 -16.86 -25.61
N ALA A 368 14.95 -17.22 -26.31
CA ALA A 368 14.98 -17.61 -27.72
C ALA A 368 15.02 -16.39 -28.64
N ASP A 369 14.22 -15.36 -28.33
CA ASP A 369 14.11 -14.18 -29.20
C ASP A 369 13.76 -12.87 -28.46
N ILE A 370 14.03 -11.73 -29.10
CA ILE A 370 13.99 -10.37 -28.54
C ILE A 370 13.50 -9.38 -29.62
N GLU A 371 12.46 -8.60 -29.32
CA GLU A 371 11.98 -7.50 -30.20
C GLU A 371 11.67 -6.22 -29.42
N SER A 372 12.01 -5.05 -29.98
CA SER A 372 11.66 -3.74 -29.40
C SER A 372 10.43 -3.13 -30.07
N ILE A 373 9.48 -2.64 -29.28
CA ILE A 373 8.26 -1.96 -29.76
C ILE A 373 8.36 -0.42 -29.65
N SER A 374 7.45 0.32 -30.27
CA SER A 374 7.57 1.79 -30.44
C SER A 374 7.38 2.61 -29.16
N SER A 375 6.94 2.01 -28.05
CA SER A 375 7.02 2.59 -26.69
C SER A 375 8.45 2.69 -26.15
N GLY A 376 9.38 1.90 -26.68
CA GLY A 376 10.70 1.65 -26.10
C GLY A 376 10.79 0.38 -25.25
N SER A 377 9.67 -0.29 -24.97
CA SER A 377 9.68 -1.61 -24.30
C SER A 377 10.44 -2.65 -25.13
N THR A 378 11.03 -3.63 -24.45
CA THR A 378 11.64 -4.82 -25.06
C THR A 378 10.82 -6.05 -24.72
N LEU A 379 10.16 -6.61 -25.73
CA LEU A 379 9.50 -7.91 -25.64
C LEU A 379 10.54 -9.02 -25.82
N LEU A 380 10.32 -10.15 -25.14
CA LEU A 380 11.17 -11.34 -25.29
C LEU A 380 10.36 -12.62 -25.15
N THR A 381 10.84 -13.68 -25.80
CA THR A 381 10.30 -15.03 -25.66
C THR A 381 11.41 -16.03 -25.40
N GLY A 382 11.06 -17.13 -24.74
CA GLY A 382 12.03 -18.14 -24.33
C GLY A 382 11.39 -19.43 -23.87
N HIS A 383 12.22 -20.33 -23.35
CA HIS A 383 11.81 -21.61 -22.79
C HIS A 383 12.63 -21.96 -21.54
N PHE A 384 12.02 -22.66 -20.58
CA PHE A 384 12.64 -23.03 -19.30
C PHE A 384 12.19 -24.42 -18.81
N SER A 385 13.08 -25.15 -18.12
CA SER A 385 12.74 -26.41 -17.44
C SER A 385 12.84 -26.26 -15.92
N GLY A 386 11.97 -26.95 -15.17
CA GLY A 386 11.82 -26.69 -13.75
C GLY A 386 11.18 -25.32 -13.45
N ASN A 387 11.53 -24.70 -12.33
CA ASN A 387 11.03 -23.37 -11.97
C ASN A 387 11.85 -22.25 -12.64
N LEU A 388 11.20 -21.17 -13.05
CA LEU A 388 11.80 -19.91 -13.53
C LEU A 388 11.71 -18.82 -12.45
N THR A 389 12.74 -17.97 -12.33
CA THR A 389 12.87 -16.94 -11.30
C THR A 389 13.36 -15.61 -11.88
N TYR A 390 12.63 -14.52 -11.59
CA TYR A 390 12.95 -13.14 -11.96
C TYR A 390 12.52 -12.20 -10.82
N ASN A 391 13.31 -11.18 -10.45
CA ASN A 391 12.98 -10.20 -9.40
C ASN A 391 12.32 -10.79 -8.12
N ASP A 392 12.91 -11.85 -7.55
CA ASP A 392 12.38 -12.66 -6.43
C ASP A 392 11.00 -13.35 -6.66
N VAL A 393 10.36 -13.16 -7.81
CA VAL A 393 9.17 -13.89 -8.27
C VAL A 393 9.60 -15.26 -8.81
N ILE A 394 8.90 -16.31 -8.35
CA ILE A 394 9.11 -17.70 -8.81
C ILE A 394 7.87 -18.15 -9.57
N ILE A 395 8.06 -18.57 -10.81
CA ILE A 395 7.10 -19.33 -11.62
C ILE A 395 7.37 -20.82 -11.35
N ASP A 396 6.36 -21.53 -10.82
CA ASP A 396 6.43 -22.97 -10.55
C ASP A 396 6.34 -23.78 -11.85
N ASP A 397 7.11 -24.87 -11.92
CA ASP A 397 6.98 -25.89 -12.97
C ASP A 397 5.57 -26.50 -13.00
N PHE A 398 4.93 -26.48 -14.18
CA PHE A 398 3.54 -26.90 -14.36
C PHE A 398 3.35 -28.41 -14.26
N ASP A 399 4.11 -29.19 -15.05
CA ASP A 399 4.01 -30.65 -15.08
C ASP A 399 4.94 -31.32 -14.05
N ARG A 400 6.03 -30.62 -13.67
CA ARG A 400 7.03 -30.99 -12.66
C ARG A 400 8.03 -32.05 -13.14
N ASP A 401 8.34 -32.04 -14.43
CA ASP A 401 9.49 -32.76 -14.98
C ASP A 401 10.62 -31.77 -15.32
N GLU A 402 11.66 -31.73 -14.46
CA GLU A 402 12.84 -30.84 -14.57
C GLU A 402 13.62 -30.98 -15.91
N TYR A 403 13.24 -31.92 -16.77
CA TYR A 403 13.81 -32.19 -18.10
C TYR A 403 12.92 -31.75 -19.28
N LEU A 404 11.67 -31.32 -19.05
CA LEU A 404 10.79 -30.78 -20.08
C LEU A 404 10.73 -29.26 -20.00
N HIS A 405 10.68 -28.61 -21.16
CA HIS A 405 10.65 -27.17 -21.27
C HIS A 405 9.22 -26.63 -21.40
N ASN A 406 8.88 -25.66 -20.56
CA ASN A 406 7.72 -24.77 -20.72
C ASN A 406 8.16 -23.52 -21.50
N GLY A 407 7.25 -22.89 -22.24
CA GLY A 407 7.54 -21.62 -22.91
C GLY A 407 7.31 -20.40 -22.00
N PHE A 408 7.78 -19.22 -22.41
CA PHE A 408 7.35 -17.94 -21.83
C PHE A 408 7.40 -16.79 -22.84
N ILE A 409 6.64 -15.75 -22.54
CA ILE A 409 6.76 -14.40 -23.10
C ILE A 409 6.86 -13.41 -21.93
N GLY A 410 7.65 -12.35 -22.07
CA GLY A 410 7.75 -11.28 -21.08
C GLY A 410 8.09 -9.94 -21.72
N GLU A 411 7.98 -8.89 -20.90
CA GLU A 411 8.24 -7.51 -21.29
C GLU A 411 9.16 -6.82 -20.27
N LEU A 412 10.18 -6.15 -20.80
CA LEU A 412 10.96 -5.15 -20.11
C LEU A 412 10.49 -3.77 -20.56
N ASP A 413 10.42 -2.81 -19.63
CA ASP A 413 10.07 -1.42 -19.93
C ASP A 413 11.20 -0.66 -20.65
N SER A 414 10.98 0.63 -20.89
CA SER A 414 11.95 1.56 -21.47
C SER A 414 13.22 1.77 -20.61
N ASN A 415 13.14 1.51 -19.31
CA ASN A 415 14.25 1.54 -18.35
C ASN A 415 14.99 0.19 -18.26
N PHE A 416 14.52 -0.83 -18.98
CA PHE A 416 15.04 -2.21 -18.99
C PHE A 416 14.72 -3.02 -17.71
N GLU A 417 13.67 -2.65 -16.96
CA GLU A 417 13.15 -3.41 -15.80
C GLU A 417 11.93 -4.29 -16.15
N TRP A 418 11.68 -5.35 -15.38
CA TRP A 418 10.59 -6.31 -15.64
C TRP A 418 9.19 -5.73 -15.38
N SER A 419 8.45 -5.46 -16.46
CA SER A 419 7.01 -5.19 -16.39
C SER A 419 6.22 -6.46 -16.04
N TRP A 420 6.44 -7.55 -16.78
CA TRP A 420 5.76 -8.83 -16.57
C TRP A 420 6.46 -10.01 -17.27
N ILE A 421 6.21 -11.23 -16.77
CA ILE A 421 6.46 -12.50 -17.48
C ILE A 421 5.21 -13.38 -17.37
N SER A 422 4.81 -13.97 -18.50
CA SER A 422 3.69 -14.91 -18.62
C SER A 422 4.19 -16.28 -19.13
N PRO A 423 4.03 -17.37 -18.37
CA PRO A 423 4.42 -18.71 -18.80
C PRO A 423 3.42 -19.31 -19.80
N ILE A 424 3.92 -20.23 -20.61
CA ILE A 424 3.14 -21.05 -21.55
C ILE A 424 3.10 -22.48 -20.99
N GLU A 425 1.97 -22.85 -20.37
CA GLU A 425 1.80 -24.10 -19.63
C GLU A 425 1.60 -25.33 -20.55
N SER A 426 2.38 -26.39 -20.33
CA SER A 426 2.42 -27.60 -21.17
C SER A 426 2.55 -28.89 -20.35
N THR A 427 2.18 -30.06 -20.92
CA THR A 427 2.57 -31.39 -20.38
C THR A 427 3.54 -32.16 -21.26
N GLY A 428 4.12 -31.46 -22.23
CA GLY A 428 5.20 -31.93 -23.08
C GLY A 428 6.17 -30.79 -23.37
N GLU A 429 7.29 -31.12 -24.02
CA GLU A 429 8.28 -30.15 -24.47
C GLU A 429 7.64 -29.01 -25.28
N ILE A 430 7.95 -27.75 -24.93
CA ILE A 430 7.83 -26.55 -25.77
C ILE A 430 9.23 -26.00 -26.02
N LEU A 431 9.58 -25.82 -27.29
CA LEU A 431 10.76 -25.09 -27.73
C LEU A 431 10.31 -23.85 -28.50
N SER A 432 10.41 -22.69 -27.85
CA SER A 432 10.23 -21.37 -28.48
C SER A 432 11.31 -21.16 -29.54
N VAL A 433 10.89 -20.76 -30.75
CA VAL A 433 11.76 -20.63 -31.92
C VAL A 433 12.08 -19.17 -32.20
N GLN A 434 11.05 -18.35 -32.44
CA GLN A 434 11.19 -16.96 -32.90
C GLN A 434 9.92 -16.14 -32.61
N MET A 435 10.04 -14.81 -32.67
CA MET A 435 8.98 -13.83 -32.44
C MET A 435 9.06 -12.73 -33.51
N GLU A 436 7.92 -12.36 -34.09
CA GLU A 436 7.83 -11.22 -35.03
C GLU A 436 6.72 -10.26 -34.62
N LEU A 437 6.94 -8.96 -34.84
CA LEU A 437 5.92 -7.94 -34.58
C LEU A 437 4.89 -7.86 -35.71
N SER A 438 3.60 -7.89 -35.36
CA SER A 438 2.53 -7.60 -36.32
C SER A 438 2.49 -6.12 -36.71
N VAL A 439 1.67 -5.76 -37.72
CA VAL A 439 1.48 -4.36 -38.15
C VAL A 439 0.88 -3.42 -37.09
N ASN A 440 0.52 -3.94 -35.92
CA ASN A 440 0.10 -3.18 -34.74
C ASN A 440 1.00 -3.47 -33.52
N GLU A 441 2.24 -3.92 -33.74
CA GLU A 441 3.28 -4.26 -32.75
C GLU A 441 2.94 -5.38 -31.74
N ALA A 442 1.73 -5.93 -31.77
CA ALA A 442 1.39 -7.16 -31.06
C ALA A 442 2.23 -8.35 -31.59
N PRO A 443 2.95 -9.11 -30.73
CA PRO A 443 3.91 -10.12 -31.17
C PRO A 443 3.22 -11.41 -31.63
N ILE A 444 3.81 -12.03 -32.65
CA ILE A 444 3.46 -13.36 -33.16
C ILE A 444 4.59 -14.29 -32.72
N LEU A 445 4.25 -15.32 -31.93
CA LEU A 445 5.18 -16.29 -31.38
C LEU A 445 5.13 -17.60 -32.18
N GLY A 446 6.29 -18.10 -32.60
CA GLY A 446 6.44 -19.42 -33.21
C GLY A 446 7.14 -20.39 -32.26
N PHE A 447 6.52 -21.55 -32.02
CA PHE A 447 7.10 -22.59 -31.16
C PHE A 447 6.73 -24.01 -31.61
N VAL A 448 7.64 -24.94 -31.33
CA VAL A 448 7.46 -26.38 -31.58
C VAL A 448 7.06 -27.04 -30.25
N TYR A 449 6.10 -27.96 -30.28
CA TYR A 449 5.51 -28.54 -29.07
C TYR A 449 5.20 -30.04 -29.18
N THR A 450 5.09 -30.71 -28.03
CA THR A 450 4.69 -32.12 -27.89
C THR A 450 3.50 -32.27 -26.91
N GLU A 451 2.86 -33.44 -26.89
CA GLU A 451 1.62 -33.74 -26.12
C GLU A 451 0.49 -32.71 -26.31
N PHE A 452 0.39 -31.72 -25.41
CA PHE A 452 -0.56 -30.62 -25.48
C PHE A 452 -0.10 -29.45 -24.60
N PHE A 453 -0.50 -28.24 -24.98
CA PHE A 453 -0.34 -27.03 -24.18
C PHE A 453 -1.68 -26.27 -24.10
N GLU A 454 -1.84 -25.43 -23.07
CA GLU A 454 -3.01 -24.56 -22.89
C GLU A 454 -2.56 -23.09 -22.80
N ILE A 455 -3.08 -22.26 -23.70
CA ILE A 455 -2.81 -20.82 -23.76
C ILE A 455 -4.14 -20.09 -23.64
N GLN A 456 -4.35 -19.44 -22.49
CA GLN A 456 -5.61 -18.79 -22.07
C GLN A 456 -6.88 -19.66 -22.18
N ASN A 457 -7.40 -19.83 -23.40
CA ASN A 457 -8.59 -20.59 -23.76
C ASN A 457 -8.38 -21.48 -25.00
N PHE A 458 -7.18 -21.45 -25.59
CA PHE A 458 -6.78 -22.26 -26.73
C PHE A 458 -6.02 -23.51 -26.26
N LEU A 459 -6.50 -24.66 -26.71
CA LEU A 459 -5.99 -25.98 -26.32
C LEU A 459 -5.55 -26.71 -27.59
N ASN A 460 -4.25 -26.76 -27.84
CA ASN A 460 -3.64 -27.43 -28.99
C ASN A 460 -3.09 -28.80 -28.57
N TYR A 461 -3.17 -29.78 -29.46
CA TYR A 461 -2.68 -31.15 -29.25
C TYR A 461 -1.67 -31.48 -30.34
N SER A 462 -0.55 -32.15 -30.00
CA SER A 462 0.41 -32.62 -31.00
C SER A 462 -0.05 -33.96 -31.61
N MET A 463 0.38 -34.22 -32.84
CA MET A 463 0.04 -35.39 -33.63
C MET A 463 1.26 -36.26 -33.90
N GLY A 464 1.71 -36.97 -32.88
CA GLY A 464 2.82 -37.94 -33.01
C GLY A 464 3.94 -37.57 -32.08
N ASP A 465 5.01 -37.00 -32.62
CA ASP A 465 6.15 -36.50 -31.87
C ASP A 465 6.04 -34.96 -31.72
N PHE A 466 6.75 -34.19 -32.55
CA PHE A 466 6.76 -32.72 -32.53
C PHE A 466 5.82 -32.13 -33.60
N ASP A 467 4.91 -31.24 -33.20
CA ASP A 467 4.15 -30.35 -34.09
C ASP A 467 4.59 -28.89 -33.85
N PHE A 468 4.11 -27.93 -34.66
CA PHE A 468 4.36 -26.50 -34.42
C PHE A 468 3.11 -25.64 -34.46
N VAL A 469 3.23 -24.44 -33.90
CA VAL A 469 2.16 -23.44 -33.81
C VAL A 469 2.71 -22.03 -33.98
N LEU A 470 1.87 -21.16 -34.56
CA LEU A 470 2.01 -19.71 -34.51
C LEU A 470 0.85 -19.12 -33.69
N TRP A 471 1.14 -18.15 -32.82
CA TRP A 471 0.16 -17.50 -31.95
C TRP A 471 0.42 -15.99 -31.91
N GLN A 472 -0.57 -15.19 -32.33
CA GLN A 472 -0.52 -13.75 -32.10
C GLN A 472 -1.03 -13.44 -30.70
N TYR A 473 -0.14 -12.93 -29.84
CA TYR A 473 -0.46 -12.49 -28.49
C TYR A 473 -1.39 -11.27 -28.52
N ALA A 474 -2.46 -11.32 -27.73
CA ALA A 474 -3.38 -10.21 -27.48
C ALA A 474 -4.12 -10.45 -26.15
N SER A 475 -3.34 -10.56 -25.08
CA SER A 475 -3.87 -10.56 -23.70
C SER A 475 -4.43 -9.18 -23.34
N ASP A 476 -5.43 -9.15 -22.47
CA ASP A 476 -6.12 -7.98 -21.89
C ASP A 476 -6.45 -8.41 -20.45
N MET A 477 -5.58 -8.06 -19.50
CA MET A 477 -5.54 -8.63 -18.16
C MET A 477 -6.62 -8.06 -17.23
N ASP A 478 -7.02 -6.81 -17.45
CA ASP A 478 -7.94 -6.07 -16.58
C ASP A 478 -9.34 -5.81 -17.18
N TYR A 479 -9.51 -6.10 -18.47
CA TYR A 479 -10.75 -6.07 -19.26
C TYR A 479 -11.26 -4.66 -19.62
N ASP A 480 -10.36 -3.70 -19.80
CA ASP A 480 -10.68 -2.38 -20.34
C ASP A 480 -10.90 -2.36 -21.87
N GLY A 481 -10.25 -3.28 -22.60
CA GLY A 481 -10.30 -3.45 -24.06
C GLY A 481 -9.06 -3.02 -24.83
N ILE A 482 -7.97 -2.64 -24.15
CA ILE A 482 -6.62 -2.41 -24.65
C ILE A 482 -5.77 -3.65 -24.34
N PRO A 483 -4.98 -4.19 -25.27
CA PRO A 483 -4.12 -5.34 -24.99
C PRO A 483 -2.89 -4.96 -24.16
N ASP A 484 -2.48 -5.84 -23.23
CA ASP A 484 -1.41 -5.63 -22.24
C ASP A 484 -0.17 -4.91 -22.82
N MET A 485 0.38 -5.39 -23.95
CA MET A 485 1.58 -4.84 -24.63
C MET A 485 1.48 -3.39 -25.15
N ILE A 486 0.30 -2.76 -25.06
CA ILE A 486 0.07 -1.34 -25.37
C ILE A 486 -0.85 -0.69 -24.32
N ASP A 487 -0.95 -1.29 -23.13
CA ASP A 487 -1.71 -0.81 -21.99
C ASP A 487 -0.78 -0.19 -20.95
N ASN A 488 -0.72 1.14 -20.91
CA ASN A 488 0.08 1.90 -19.95
C ASN A 488 -0.37 1.73 -18.49
N CYS A 489 -1.48 1.02 -18.23
CA CYS A 489 -1.90 0.58 -16.91
C CYS A 489 -2.38 -0.88 -16.86
N HIS A 490 -1.55 -1.84 -17.31
CA HIS A 490 -1.64 -3.33 -17.27
C HIS A 490 -2.57 -4.07 -16.26
N ARG A 491 -3.06 -3.42 -15.19
CA ARG A 491 -3.90 -3.96 -14.09
C ARG A 491 -4.98 -3.00 -13.57
N ILE A 492 -5.14 -1.79 -14.12
CA ILE A 492 -6.07 -0.75 -13.64
C ILE A 492 -6.86 -0.11 -14.82
N PRO A 493 -8.12 -0.54 -15.09
CA PRO A 493 -8.82 -0.26 -16.35
C PRO A 493 -8.96 1.24 -16.70
N ASN A 494 -8.31 1.71 -17.76
CA ASN A 494 -8.16 3.16 -18.01
C ASN A 494 -8.61 3.67 -19.41
N VAL A 495 -8.92 2.79 -20.38
CA VAL A 495 -9.59 2.82 -21.72
C VAL A 495 -9.23 3.95 -22.70
N ASN A 496 -9.00 5.15 -22.19
CA ASN A 496 -8.54 6.31 -22.93
C ASN A 496 -7.01 6.34 -23.05
N GLN A 497 -6.30 5.48 -22.30
CA GLN A 497 -4.83 5.41 -22.28
C GLN A 497 -4.23 6.81 -22.11
N THR A 498 -4.64 7.47 -21.03
CA THR A 498 -4.11 8.78 -20.67
C THR A 498 -2.89 8.62 -19.79
N ASP A 499 -1.92 9.46 -20.10
CA ASP A 499 -0.57 9.57 -19.57
C ASP A 499 -0.32 11.09 -19.66
N TYR A 500 0.03 11.71 -18.52
CA TYR A 500 0.14 13.15 -18.42
C TYR A 500 1.59 13.62 -18.51
N ASP A 501 2.59 12.98 -17.92
CA ASP A 501 3.97 13.48 -17.99
C ASP A 501 4.71 13.06 -19.29
N GLU A 502 4.21 12.02 -19.97
CA GLU A 502 4.78 11.33 -21.14
C GLU A 502 5.93 10.34 -20.80
N ASP A 503 5.97 9.73 -19.61
CA ASP A 503 6.94 8.67 -19.22
C ASP A 503 6.58 7.24 -19.70
N GLY A 504 5.30 6.97 -19.94
CA GLY A 504 4.78 5.66 -20.38
C GLY A 504 3.96 4.89 -19.35
N ILE A 505 3.80 5.38 -18.12
CA ILE A 505 2.85 4.90 -17.11
C ILE A 505 1.56 5.74 -17.21
N GLY A 506 0.40 5.09 -17.19
CA GLY A 506 -0.87 5.82 -17.32
C GLY A 506 -1.35 6.49 -16.02
N ASP A 507 -2.08 7.60 -16.14
CA ASP A 507 -2.60 8.42 -15.03
C ASP A 507 -3.36 7.62 -13.93
N HIS A 508 -3.85 6.41 -14.27
CA HIS A 508 -4.69 5.58 -13.42
C HIS A 508 -3.89 4.63 -12.50
N CYS A 509 -2.60 4.43 -12.79
CA CYS A 509 -1.70 3.53 -12.09
C CYS A 509 -0.37 4.18 -11.69
N ASP A 510 -0.03 5.30 -12.34
CA ASP A 510 1.02 6.21 -11.97
C ASP A 510 0.84 6.78 -10.53
N LEU A 511 1.97 7.15 -9.93
CA LEU A 511 2.13 7.66 -8.58
C LEU A 511 2.68 9.11 -8.52
N ASP A 512 3.07 9.73 -9.63
CA ASP A 512 3.74 11.05 -9.74
C ASP A 512 3.29 11.74 -11.06
N LEU A 513 2.10 12.34 -11.06
CA LEU A 513 1.30 12.57 -12.29
C LEU A 513 1.92 13.53 -13.32
N ASP A 514 2.87 14.38 -12.94
CA ASP A 514 3.58 15.30 -13.84
C ASP A 514 5.10 15.20 -13.80
N GLY A 515 5.63 14.16 -13.15
CA GLY A 515 7.04 13.79 -13.15
C GLY A 515 7.93 14.80 -12.41
N ASP A 516 7.47 15.28 -11.26
CA ASP A 516 8.18 16.30 -10.45
C ASP A 516 9.05 15.69 -9.32
N GLY A 517 8.73 14.46 -8.91
CA GLY A 517 9.40 13.72 -7.84
C GLY A 517 8.60 13.61 -6.53
N ILE A 518 7.42 14.21 -6.44
CA ILE A 518 6.50 14.17 -5.29
C ILE A 518 5.29 13.29 -5.64
N LEU A 519 5.01 12.32 -4.76
CA LEU A 519 3.90 11.39 -5.01
C LEU A 519 2.53 12.09 -4.95
N ASN A 520 1.60 11.64 -5.79
CA ASN A 520 0.18 12.05 -5.92
C ASN A 520 -0.64 12.09 -4.60
N GLU A 521 -0.14 11.56 -3.47
CA GLU A 521 -0.77 11.68 -2.15
C GLU A 521 -0.20 12.79 -1.24
N PHE A 522 0.89 13.43 -1.66
CA PHE A 522 1.59 14.52 -0.95
C PHE A 522 1.64 15.82 -1.74
N ASP A 523 1.61 15.75 -3.06
CA ASP A 523 1.58 16.90 -3.96
C ASP A 523 0.20 17.62 -3.97
N ALA A 524 0.22 18.95 -3.86
CA ALA A 524 -0.93 19.83 -3.80
C ALA A 524 -1.42 20.34 -5.18
N CYS A 525 -0.56 20.31 -6.21
CA CYS A 525 -0.79 20.90 -7.52
C CYS A 525 -1.09 19.86 -8.62
N GLY A 526 -0.32 18.78 -8.74
CA GLY A 526 -0.46 17.75 -9.78
C GLY A 526 -1.44 16.61 -9.44
N GLY A 527 -1.48 16.18 -8.17
CA GLY A 527 -1.87 14.85 -7.66
C GLY A 527 -3.34 14.45 -7.78
N ASN A 528 -4.09 15.10 -8.66
CA ASN A 528 -5.48 14.81 -8.96
C ASN A 528 -5.87 15.36 -10.34
N PHE A 529 -6.27 14.44 -11.24
CA PHE A 529 -6.96 14.62 -12.54
C PHE A 529 -7.87 15.87 -12.75
N THR A 530 -8.38 16.50 -11.69
CA THR A 530 -9.11 17.77 -11.81
C THR A 530 -8.24 19.01 -12.00
N ASN A 531 -6.92 18.93 -11.74
CA ASN A 531 -5.99 20.07 -11.71
C ASN A 531 -4.84 19.97 -12.74
N LEU A 532 -5.14 19.41 -13.92
CA LEU A 532 -4.23 19.27 -15.08
C LEU A 532 -3.79 20.63 -15.67
N THR A 533 -3.02 21.37 -14.87
CA THR A 533 -2.56 22.74 -15.07
C THR A 533 -1.13 22.97 -14.56
N SER A 534 -0.53 21.95 -13.95
CA SER A 534 0.85 21.92 -13.49
C SER A 534 1.87 22.04 -14.62
N ASP A 535 3.02 22.65 -14.34
CA ASP A 535 4.20 22.59 -15.21
C ASP A 535 4.86 21.20 -15.05
N LYS A 536 5.22 20.56 -16.17
CA LYS A 536 5.79 19.20 -16.17
C LYS A 536 7.32 19.19 -16.17
N GLY A 537 7.92 18.10 -15.67
CA GLY A 537 9.33 17.76 -15.92
C GLY A 537 10.33 18.75 -15.31
N TRP A 538 10.14 19.08 -14.04
CA TRP A 538 11.03 19.89 -13.21
C TRP A 538 11.16 19.19 -11.85
N GLU A 539 12.36 19.16 -11.25
CA GLU A 539 12.56 18.46 -9.97
C GLU A 539 12.07 19.34 -8.79
N SER A 540 11.16 18.85 -7.92
CA SER A 540 10.88 19.51 -6.63
C SER A 540 12.15 19.55 -5.77
N ASN A 541 12.52 20.76 -5.36
CA ASN A 541 13.62 21.05 -4.45
C ASN A 541 13.58 22.53 -4.04
N THR A 542 14.20 22.85 -2.90
CA THR A 542 14.38 24.18 -2.23
C THR A 542 14.90 25.39 -3.06
N ILE A 543 14.90 25.33 -4.39
CA ILE A 543 15.20 26.41 -5.34
C ILE A 543 14.03 26.65 -6.32
N THR A 544 13.15 25.67 -6.52
CA THR A 544 12.01 25.65 -7.47
C THR A 544 10.67 25.26 -6.85
N ASP A 545 10.71 24.70 -5.64
CA ASP A 545 9.62 24.47 -4.70
C ASP A 545 10.24 24.74 -3.31
N ASN A 546 9.71 25.74 -2.59
CA ASN A 546 10.35 26.30 -1.41
C ASN A 546 9.79 25.78 -0.08
N ASP A 547 8.55 25.29 -0.03
CA ASP A 547 7.96 24.64 1.17
C ASP A 547 7.82 23.11 1.07
N ALA A 548 8.06 22.52 -0.10
CA ALA A 548 7.95 21.10 -0.43
C ALA A 548 6.53 20.53 -0.46
N ASP A 549 5.55 21.27 -1.00
CA ASP A 549 4.18 20.79 -1.26
C ASP A 549 3.90 20.29 -2.69
N GLY A 550 4.88 20.33 -3.60
CA GLY A 550 4.74 19.92 -5.01
C GLY A 550 4.27 21.03 -5.96
N CYS A 551 3.89 22.21 -5.45
CA CYS A 551 3.62 23.35 -6.30
C CYS A 551 4.90 24.06 -6.76
N ARG A 552 4.90 24.47 -8.04
CA ARG A 552 6.07 25.08 -8.69
C ARG A 552 6.10 26.60 -8.49
N ASP A 553 7.01 27.07 -7.64
CA ASP A 553 7.06 28.50 -7.26
C ASP A 553 7.23 29.48 -8.44
N ILE A 554 7.95 29.09 -9.50
CA ILE A 554 8.10 29.94 -10.71
C ILE A 554 7.02 29.62 -11.77
N GLY A 555 5.75 29.96 -11.49
CA GLY A 555 4.63 29.55 -12.36
C GLY A 555 3.37 30.44 -12.37
N GLN A 556 2.23 29.74 -12.41
CA GLN A 556 0.85 30.17 -12.13
C GLN A 556 0.14 29.02 -11.40
N GLU A 557 0.93 28.31 -10.59
CA GLU A 557 0.70 26.94 -10.14
C GLU A 557 0.66 26.99 -8.61
N ASP A 558 1.80 27.36 -8.04
CA ASP A 558 1.83 28.03 -6.75
C ASP A 558 1.24 29.47 -6.84
N ASP A 559 0.67 29.92 -5.74
CA ASP A 559 0.13 31.26 -5.46
C ASP A 559 0.65 31.77 -4.08
N ASP A 560 1.43 30.99 -3.30
CA ASP A 560 1.78 31.16 -1.87
C ASP A 560 3.14 30.48 -1.54
N ASP A 561 4.25 30.86 -2.23
CA ASP A 561 5.63 30.26 -2.29
C ASP A 561 6.26 29.64 -0.99
N ASP A 562 5.71 29.87 0.22
CA ASP A 562 6.17 29.25 1.47
C ASP A 562 5.08 28.73 2.44
N ASN A 563 3.82 28.72 1.99
CA ASN A 563 2.61 28.31 2.70
C ASN A 563 2.37 29.02 4.06
N ASP A 564 2.87 30.24 4.29
CA ASP A 564 2.56 30.99 5.52
C ASP A 564 1.08 31.43 5.61
N GLY A 565 0.37 31.48 4.48
CA GLY A 565 -1.03 31.87 4.32
C GLY A 565 -1.26 33.29 3.77
N ILE A 566 -0.23 33.96 3.25
CA ILE A 566 -0.24 35.32 2.70
C ILE A 566 0.23 35.30 1.23
N ILE A 567 -0.58 34.72 0.34
CA ILE A 567 -0.33 34.66 -1.12
C ILE A 567 0.61 35.73 -1.72
N ASP A 568 1.57 35.24 -2.52
CA ASP A 568 2.76 35.86 -3.13
C ASP A 568 2.61 37.34 -3.57
N VAL A 569 1.44 37.69 -4.09
CA VAL A 569 1.10 39.03 -4.60
C VAL A 569 0.87 40.09 -3.51
N TYR A 570 0.77 39.68 -2.24
CA TYR A 570 0.60 40.56 -1.08
C TYR A 570 1.76 40.49 -0.06
N ASP A 571 2.59 39.46 -0.11
CA ASP A 571 3.75 39.28 0.75
C ASP A 571 4.96 40.14 0.32
N ILE A 572 5.83 40.43 1.29
CA ILE A 572 7.13 41.11 1.17
C ILE A 572 8.30 40.13 1.36
N CYS A 573 8.07 38.98 1.98
CA CYS A 573 8.99 37.87 2.24
C CYS A 573 8.60 36.49 1.63
N PRO A 574 8.11 36.32 0.36
CA PRO A 574 7.56 35.04 -0.17
C PRO A 574 8.36 33.75 -0.06
N ARG A 575 9.61 33.81 0.42
CA ARG A 575 10.42 32.63 0.72
C ARG A 575 11.05 32.82 2.09
N ALA A 576 10.20 32.83 3.11
CA ALA A 576 10.56 32.90 4.51
C ALA A 576 11.12 31.54 4.96
N SER A 577 10.79 31.11 6.17
CA SER A 577 11.32 29.86 6.74
C SER A 577 10.24 28.79 6.75
N GLN A 578 10.36 27.82 5.85
CA GLN A 578 9.50 26.63 5.71
C GLN A 578 8.88 26.16 7.05
N GLY A 579 7.54 26.19 7.13
CA GLY A 579 6.78 25.80 8.33
C GLY A 579 6.62 26.90 9.39
N TRP A 580 7.02 28.14 9.10
CA TRP A 580 6.47 29.34 9.73
C TRP A 580 5.10 29.65 9.12
N ILE A 581 4.23 30.38 9.84
CA ILE A 581 2.87 30.74 9.42
C ILE A 581 2.58 32.16 9.93
N SER A 582 2.08 33.06 9.08
CA SER A 582 1.68 34.40 9.54
C SER A 582 0.44 34.33 10.43
N THR A 583 0.60 34.82 11.65
CA THR A 583 -0.47 34.96 12.63
C THR A 583 -0.46 36.37 13.22
N PRO A 584 -1.59 36.87 13.74
CA PRO A 584 -1.66 38.17 14.40
C PRO A 584 -0.71 38.36 15.62
N GLN A 585 -0.01 37.31 16.05
CA GLN A 585 0.89 37.27 17.19
C GLN A 585 2.38 37.33 16.81
N ASN A 586 2.77 36.78 15.65
CA ASN A 586 4.14 36.74 15.14
C ASN A 586 4.38 37.62 13.88
N ASP A 587 3.30 38.17 13.32
CA ASP A 587 3.29 39.13 12.22
C ASP A 587 2.26 40.23 12.53
N ALA A 588 2.78 41.39 12.96
CA ALA A 588 1.96 42.44 13.57
C ALA A 588 1.24 43.34 12.55
N ASP A 589 1.82 43.60 11.37
CA ASP A 589 1.21 44.41 10.30
C ASP A 589 0.81 43.64 9.04
N ARG A 590 1.10 42.33 8.98
CA ARG A 590 0.64 41.36 7.98
C ARG A 590 1.24 41.59 6.61
N ASP A 591 2.57 41.56 6.59
CA ASP A 591 3.38 41.67 5.38
C ASP A 591 4.13 40.37 5.02
N GLY A 592 3.87 39.26 5.74
CA GLY A 592 4.46 37.91 5.55
C GLY A 592 5.91 37.77 6.02
N CYS A 593 6.51 38.84 6.55
CA CYS A 593 7.79 38.75 7.23
C CYS A 593 7.60 38.51 8.74
N SER A 594 8.24 37.48 9.31
CA SER A 594 8.30 37.30 10.77
C SER A 594 8.86 38.55 11.46
N ASP A 595 8.09 39.08 12.41
CA ASP A 595 8.47 40.24 13.20
C ASP A 595 9.49 39.84 14.31
N THR A 596 9.91 40.79 15.14
CA THR A 596 10.92 40.52 16.20
C THR A 596 10.28 40.08 17.51
N ASP A 597 10.60 38.86 17.93
CA ASP A 597 10.38 38.30 19.27
C ASP A 597 11.75 38.25 20.00
N THR A 598 11.86 38.92 21.14
CA THR A 598 13.14 39.12 21.85
C THR A 598 13.50 37.99 22.81
N ASP A 599 12.54 37.31 23.44
CA ASP A 599 12.78 36.28 24.47
C ASP A 599 12.32 34.85 24.09
N ASN A 600 11.58 34.76 22.98
CA ASN A 600 11.14 33.57 22.26
C ASN A 600 9.89 32.90 22.86
N ASP A 601 8.93 33.68 23.40
CA ASP A 601 7.64 33.21 23.90
C ASP A 601 6.62 32.84 22.81
N GLY A 602 6.69 33.47 21.63
CA GLY A 602 5.74 33.30 20.53
C GLY A 602 4.88 34.53 20.19
N PHE A 603 5.03 35.62 20.93
CA PHE A 603 4.51 36.96 20.65
C PHE A 603 5.69 37.90 20.34
N VAL A 604 5.47 38.86 19.44
CA VAL A 604 6.52 39.82 19.03
C VAL A 604 6.51 41.07 19.92
N ASP A 605 7.65 41.78 20.00
CA ASP A 605 7.90 43.01 20.79
C ASP A 605 6.78 44.07 20.67
N GLN A 606 5.98 44.04 19.58
CA GLN A 606 4.86 44.93 19.28
C GLN A 606 3.50 44.52 19.88
N MET A 607 3.33 43.25 20.24
CA MET A 607 2.07 42.63 20.69
C MET A 607 2.16 42.03 22.10
N ASP A 608 3.38 41.78 22.57
CA ASP A 608 3.73 41.21 23.87
C ASP A 608 3.59 42.25 25.02
N ASN A 609 3.03 41.85 26.16
CA ASN A 609 2.94 42.65 27.38
C ASN A 609 4.17 42.55 28.30
N CYS A 610 5.03 41.55 28.13
CA CYS A 610 6.35 41.40 28.78
C CYS A 610 7.52 41.15 27.79
N PRO A 611 7.88 42.08 26.86
CA PRO A 611 8.90 41.93 25.77
C PRO A 611 10.36 41.57 26.11
N LEU A 612 10.63 40.99 27.28
CA LEU A 612 11.95 40.59 27.80
C LEU A 612 11.90 39.37 28.75
N GLU A 613 10.73 38.87 29.17
CA GLU A 613 10.57 37.83 30.20
C GLU A 613 9.45 36.79 29.86
N TYR A 614 9.68 35.96 28.83
CA TYR A 614 8.98 34.72 28.43
C TYR A 614 7.68 34.37 29.19
N ASN A 615 6.53 34.81 28.66
CA ASN A 615 5.22 34.60 29.28
C ASN A 615 4.12 34.16 28.27
N PRO A 616 4.25 32.98 27.61
CA PRO A 616 3.43 32.55 26.44
C PRO A 616 1.92 32.36 26.67
N GLY A 617 1.42 32.65 27.88
CA GLY A 617 0.00 32.81 28.14
C GLY A 617 -0.54 34.22 27.86
N GLN A 618 0.34 35.23 27.77
CA GLN A 618 0.02 36.67 27.73
C GLN A 618 -1.07 37.03 28.74
N ALA A 619 -0.80 36.64 29.99
CA ALA A 619 -1.64 36.97 31.12
C ALA A 619 -1.35 38.42 31.56
N ASP A 620 -2.42 39.11 31.93
CA ASP A 620 -2.57 40.53 32.26
C ASP A 620 -3.76 40.56 33.23
N PHE A 621 -3.50 40.18 34.48
CA PHE A 621 -4.54 39.70 35.38
C PHE A 621 -5.39 40.84 35.99
N ASP A 622 -4.79 41.97 36.38
CA ASP A 622 -5.52 43.20 36.77
C ASP A 622 -6.08 43.98 35.54
N GLY A 623 -5.38 43.94 34.39
CA GLY A 623 -5.73 44.64 33.16
C GLY A 623 -5.04 46.00 32.93
N ASP A 624 -3.92 46.30 33.58
CA ASP A 624 -3.05 47.46 33.33
C ASP A 624 -2.45 47.44 31.92
N GLY A 625 -2.08 46.25 31.44
CA GLY A 625 -1.34 46.02 30.19
C GLY A 625 0.17 45.87 30.36
N LEU A 626 0.67 45.74 31.60
CA LEU A 626 1.82 44.89 31.91
C LEU A 626 1.35 43.41 31.92
N GLY A 627 2.18 42.45 32.31
CA GLY A 627 1.76 41.05 32.39
C GLY A 627 2.36 40.32 33.57
N ASP A 628 1.69 39.25 34.00
CA ASP A 628 2.03 38.44 35.18
C ASP A 628 3.49 37.88 35.16
N GLY A 629 4.14 37.89 34.00
CA GLY A 629 5.55 37.50 33.86
C GLY A 629 6.56 38.59 34.24
N CYS A 630 6.11 39.84 34.41
CA CYS A 630 6.98 41.01 34.57
C CYS A 630 6.40 42.17 35.41
N ASP A 631 5.26 41.97 36.10
CA ASP A 631 4.81 42.82 37.20
C ASP A 631 5.46 42.43 38.55
N ASP A 632 5.15 43.15 39.62
CA ASP A 632 5.49 42.85 41.03
C ASP A 632 4.22 42.82 41.94
N ASP A 633 2.99 42.87 41.37
CA ASP A 633 1.67 43.13 42.02
C ASP A 633 0.53 42.59 41.11
N ASP A 634 0.47 41.28 40.87
CA ASP A 634 -0.27 40.62 39.76
C ASP A 634 -1.78 40.96 39.64
N ASP A 635 -2.46 41.26 40.74
CA ASP A 635 -3.90 41.61 40.76
C ASP A 635 -4.23 43.06 41.16
N GLY A 636 -3.20 43.87 41.43
CA GLY A 636 -3.31 45.30 41.68
C GLY A 636 -3.96 45.67 43.03
N ASP A 637 -4.06 44.73 43.97
CA ASP A 637 -4.45 44.97 45.36
C ASP A 637 -3.52 45.98 46.07
N GLY A 638 -2.22 45.95 45.76
CA GLY A 638 -1.22 46.79 46.41
C GLY A 638 -0.40 46.11 47.52
N ILE A 639 -0.56 44.79 47.71
CA ILE A 639 0.45 43.91 48.31
C ILE A 639 1.21 43.24 47.16
N ALA A 640 2.54 43.13 47.27
CA ALA A 640 3.36 42.49 46.24
C ALA A 640 3.39 40.97 46.42
N ASP A 641 3.50 40.21 45.32
CA ASP A 641 3.38 38.73 45.31
C ASP A 641 4.39 37.99 46.19
N GLU A 642 5.49 38.64 46.63
CA GLU A 642 6.45 38.05 47.59
C GLU A 642 5.98 38.10 49.07
N ASP A 643 4.98 38.92 49.39
CA ASP A 643 4.39 39.10 50.72
C ASP A 643 2.89 38.66 50.80
N ASP A 644 2.22 38.40 49.66
CA ASP A 644 0.80 37.99 49.55
C ASP A 644 0.59 36.45 49.63
N ARG A 645 -0.58 36.01 50.13
CA ARG A 645 -1.07 34.62 50.09
C ARG A 645 -2.10 34.34 48.98
N CYS A 646 -2.72 35.35 48.40
CA CYS A 646 -3.73 35.27 47.34
C CYS A 646 -3.37 35.94 45.98
N PRO A 647 -2.10 35.99 45.50
CA PRO A 647 -1.69 36.81 44.34
C PRO A 647 -2.24 36.25 43.03
N SER A 648 -3.43 36.71 42.66
CA SER A 648 -4.38 36.29 41.60
C SER A 648 -5.84 36.32 42.09
N ASP A 649 -6.20 37.31 42.90
CA ASP A 649 -7.59 37.61 43.28
C ASP A 649 -8.36 38.23 42.10
N SER A 650 -9.38 37.52 41.62
CA SER A 650 -10.19 37.90 40.46
C SER A 650 -10.99 39.22 40.59
N PHE A 651 -10.79 40.04 41.63
CA PHE A 651 -11.45 41.32 41.83
C PHE A 651 -10.48 42.44 42.20
N VAL A 652 -10.59 43.59 41.53
CA VAL A 652 -9.94 44.84 41.99
C VAL A 652 -10.60 45.35 43.28
N TRP A 653 -10.05 44.98 44.43
CA TRP A 653 -10.30 45.61 45.74
C TRP A 653 -9.05 46.37 46.22
N TYR A 654 -8.63 46.22 47.49
CA TYR A 654 -7.47 46.87 48.13
C TYR A 654 -7.33 46.33 49.58
N SER A 655 -6.20 45.72 49.95
CA SER A 655 -5.96 45.17 51.29
C SER A 655 -6.17 46.22 52.39
N ASN A 656 -7.05 45.87 53.35
CA ASN A 656 -7.32 46.65 54.55
C ASN A 656 -8.20 45.86 55.55
N GLN A 657 -8.03 46.17 56.84
CA GLN A 657 -8.78 45.76 58.06
C GLN A 657 -10.34 45.73 58.00
N SER A 658 -11.00 45.92 56.86
CA SER A 658 -12.45 45.72 56.69
C SER A 658 -12.85 44.89 55.47
N THR A 659 -11.87 44.32 54.77
CA THR A 659 -12.00 43.33 53.67
C THR A 659 -10.88 42.28 53.69
N ASP A 660 -9.89 42.44 54.58
CA ASP A 660 -8.76 41.58 54.88
C ASP A 660 -8.42 41.88 56.36
N HIS A 661 -8.71 40.95 57.27
CA HIS A 661 -8.66 41.18 58.73
C HIS A 661 -7.31 40.81 59.35
N ASP A 662 -6.67 39.71 58.94
CA ASP A 662 -5.33 39.34 59.42
C ASP A 662 -4.19 40.14 58.72
N ASN A 663 -4.44 40.69 57.51
CA ASN A 663 -3.52 41.41 56.61
C ASN A 663 -2.55 40.48 55.86
N ASP A 664 -3.07 39.39 55.27
CA ASP A 664 -2.32 38.46 54.40
C ASP A 664 -2.54 38.60 52.89
N GLY A 665 -3.45 39.48 52.47
CA GLY A 665 -3.81 39.74 51.08
C GLY A 665 -5.00 38.93 50.55
N CYS A 666 -5.53 37.96 51.29
CA CYS A 666 -6.75 37.25 50.92
C CYS A 666 -8.04 38.03 51.29
N ASN A 667 -9.08 37.89 50.45
CA ASN A 667 -10.35 38.61 50.65
C ASN A 667 -11.29 37.87 51.63
N ASP A 668 -11.56 38.52 52.79
CA ASP A 668 -12.51 38.14 53.86
C ASP A 668 -13.83 37.51 53.35
N THR A 669 -14.33 37.97 52.20
CA THR A 669 -15.71 37.72 51.79
C THR A 669 -15.86 36.48 50.89
N ASN A 670 -14.77 36.01 50.25
CA ASN A 670 -14.88 34.98 49.20
C ASN A 670 -13.65 34.07 49.03
N LEU A 671 -12.48 34.42 49.56
CA LEU A 671 -11.21 33.76 49.23
C LEU A 671 -10.41 33.34 50.46
N ASP A 672 -10.41 34.13 51.53
CA ASP A 672 -10.09 33.59 52.86
C ASP A 672 -11.22 32.67 53.36
N ASN A 673 -10.89 31.76 54.27
CA ASN A 673 -11.79 30.85 54.99
C ASN A 673 -11.35 30.63 56.46
N ASP A 674 -10.35 31.38 56.94
CA ASP A 674 -9.74 31.37 58.28
C ASP A 674 -9.45 32.85 58.63
N ASP A 675 -10.52 33.66 58.65
CA ASP A 675 -10.58 35.13 58.57
C ASP A 675 -9.66 35.88 59.57
N ASP A 676 -9.15 35.23 60.62
CA ASP A 676 -8.18 35.78 61.58
C ASP A 676 -6.89 34.93 61.80
N ASN A 677 -6.79 33.79 61.13
CA ASN A 677 -5.64 32.88 61.15
C ASN A 677 -5.27 32.29 62.53
N ASP A 678 -6.27 32.08 63.37
CA ASP A 678 -6.25 31.23 64.56
C ASP A 678 -6.02 29.74 64.20
N GLY A 679 -6.64 29.24 63.11
CA GLY A 679 -6.58 27.86 62.67
C GLY A 679 -7.92 27.10 62.69
N VAL A 680 -9.01 27.70 63.15
CA VAL A 680 -10.39 27.25 62.95
C VAL A 680 -11.01 27.99 61.76
N LEU A 681 -11.60 27.25 60.82
CA LEU A 681 -12.22 27.84 59.63
C LEU A 681 -13.57 28.48 59.95
N ASP A 682 -13.95 29.59 59.30
CA ASP A 682 -15.18 30.40 59.56
C ASP A 682 -16.51 29.62 59.57
N LEU A 683 -16.52 28.42 58.98
CA LEU A 683 -17.68 27.52 58.90
C LEU A 683 -17.88 26.67 60.16
N PHE A 684 -16.82 26.53 60.96
CA PHE A 684 -16.77 25.76 62.20
C PHE A 684 -16.47 26.65 63.41
N ASP A 685 -15.86 27.82 63.20
CA ASP A 685 -15.66 28.86 64.19
C ASP A 685 -16.98 29.55 64.58
N ILE A 686 -17.21 29.81 65.86
CA ILE A 686 -18.31 30.64 66.39
C ILE A 686 -17.93 32.13 66.47
N CYS A 687 -16.63 32.43 66.51
CA CYS A 687 -16.03 33.77 66.50
C CYS A 687 -15.25 34.19 65.21
N PRO A 688 -15.70 33.96 63.94
CA PRO A 688 -14.94 34.18 62.69
C PRO A 688 -14.20 35.51 62.41
N LYS A 689 -14.24 36.52 63.26
CA LYS A 689 -13.38 37.72 63.18
C LYS A 689 -12.91 38.13 64.58
N GLY A 690 -12.41 37.14 65.33
CA GLY A 690 -12.01 37.23 66.71
C GLY A 690 -10.62 37.82 66.90
N VAL A 691 -9.87 37.25 67.86
CA VAL A 691 -8.50 37.66 68.15
C VAL A 691 -7.50 36.93 67.25
N ILE A 692 -7.17 37.57 66.13
CA ILE A 692 -6.12 37.19 65.16
C ILE A 692 -4.99 36.33 65.77
N ASN A 693 -4.91 35.07 65.32
CA ASN A 693 -3.92 34.04 65.70
C ASN A 693 -3.97 33.61 67.20
N ALA A 694 -5.15 33.35 67.79
CA ALA A 694 -5.30 33.13 69.25
C ALA A 694 -5.90 31.80 69.75
N LEU A 695 -5.66 30.67 69.07
CA LEU A 695 -5.99 29.29 69.51
C LEU A 695 -5.29 28.83 70.83
N SER A 696 -5.47 29.55 71.93
CA SER A 696 -4.91 29.23 73.25
C SER A 696 -5.67 29.91 74.39
N GLU A 697 -6.21 29.09 75.31
CA GLU A 697 -7.31 29.47 76.23
C GLU A 697 -8.64 29.50 75.44
N ASP A 698 -8.95 28.30 74.91
CA ASP A 698 -10.16 27.80 74.24
C ASP A 698 -10.35 26.37 74.84
N PHE A 699 -11.52 26.07 75.42
CA PHE A 699 -11.79 24.83 76.19
C PHE A 699 -12.57 23.77 75.41
N ASP A 700 -13.62 24.16 74.69
CA ASP A 700 -14.53 23.25 73.98
C ASP A 700 -14.11 22.95 72.52
N LEU A 701 -13.25 23.82 71.95
CA LEU A 701 -12.75 23.84 70.57
C LEU A 701 -13.75 24.36 69.52
N ASP A 702 -14.58 25.36 69.86
CA ASP A 702 -15.47 26.07 68.93
C ASP A 702 -14.85 27.27 68.18
N GLY A 703 -13.65 27.73 68.57
CA GLY A 703 -12.91 28.84 67.96
C GLY A 703 -12.98 30.17 68.71
N CYS A 704 -13.89 30.33 69.67
CA CYS A 704 -13.90 31.47 70.58
C CYS A 704 -12.85 31.32 71.70
N HIS A 705 -12.17 32.41 72.07
CA HIS A 705 -11.23 32.43 73.21
C HIS A 705 -11.97 32.71 74.53
N ASP A 706 -11.96 31.73 75.45
CA ASP A 706 -12.57 31.69 76.81
C ASP A 706 -12.92 33.10 77.36
N GLN A 707 -11.88 33.88 77.68
CA GLN A 707 -11.98 35.09 78.50
C GLN A 707 -12.20 36.38 77.69
N LEU A 708 -12.21 36.31 76.36
CA LEU A 708 -12.21 37.49 75.48
C LEU A 708 -13.48 37.63 74.64
N GLU A 709 -14.04 36.51 74.18
CA GLU A 709 -15.16 36.50 73.24
C GLU A 709 -16.19 35.38 73.43
N ASP A 710 -15.83 34.30 74.12
CA ASP A 710 -16.80 33.28 74.60
C ASP A 710 -17.63 33.78 75.81
N ILE A 711 -18.72 33.06 76.10
CA ILE A 711 -19.70 33.25 77.18
C ILE A 711 -20.32 31.94 77.72
N ASP A 712 -19.95 30.77 77.18
CA ASP A 712 -20.52 29.44 77.45
C ASP A 712 -19.36 28.41 77.37
N ASP A 713 -18.34 28.56 78.25
CA ASP A 713 -16.98 27.96 78.17
C ASP A 713 -16.92 26.43 77.86
N ASP A 714 -18.01 25.66 78.04
CA ASP A 714 -18.10 24.23 77.70
C ASP A 714 -19.27 23.82 76.76
N ASN A 715 -20.03 24.81 76.27
CA ASN A 715 -21.14 24.73 75.30
C ASN A 715 -22.31 23.79 75.72
N ASP A 716 -22.49 23.57 77.02
CA ASP A 716 -23.68 22.96 77.62
C ASP A 716 -24.98 23.77 77.34
N GLY A 717 -24.87 25.09 77.21
CA GLY A 717 -25.98 26.01 76.96
C GLY A 717 -26.45 26.82 78.18
N ILE A 718 -25.65 26.88 79.25
CA ILE A 718 -25.88 27.74 80.43
C ILE A 718 -24.73 28.76 80.53
N GLU A 719 -25.00 30.01 80.10
CA GLU A 719 -24.06 31.15 80.19
C GLU A 719 -23.30 31.22 81.54
N ASP A 720 -21.97 31.27 81.50
CA ASP A 720 -20.97 31.43 82.59
C ASP A 720 -21.45 32.09 83.89
N ASP A 721 -22.15 33.23 83.75
CA ASP A 721 -22.59 34.08 84.87
C ASP A 721 -23.71 33.40 85.72
N ASN A 722 -24.16 32.20 85.33
CA ASN A 722 -25.19 31.38 85.97
C ASN A 722 -24.80 29.91 86.23
N ASP A 723 -23.71 29.40 85.63
CA ASP A 723 -23.28 28.01 85.75
C ASP A 723 -22.39 27.77 87.00
N SER A 724 -22.58 26.61 87.64
CA SER A 724 -21.78 26.10 88.76
C SER A 724 -20.50 25.36 88.32
N CYS A 725 -20.46 24.82 87.10
CA CYS A 725 -19.44 23.87 86.63
C CYS A 725 -18.36 24.50 85.71
N LEU A 726 -18.68 25.51 84.91
CA LEU A 726 -17.91 26.38 83.99
C LEU A 726 -17.04 25.70 82.92
N GLN A 727 -16.32 24.64 83.27
CA GLN A 727 -15.42 23.89 82.39
C GLN A 727 -15.60 22.41 82.73
N GLY A 728 -16.83 21.91 82.54
CA GLY A 728 -17.31 20.59 82.92
C GLY A 728 -17.12 19.54 81.83
N LEU A 729 -18.13 18.70 81.63
CA LEU A 729 -18.18 17.73 80.54
C LEU A 729 -18.61 18.37 79.21
N LEU A 730 -17.79 18.21 78.19
CA LEU A 730 -18.19 18.44 76.79
C LEU A 730 -19.15 17.35 76.27
N ASP A 731 -19.76 17.56 75.10
CA ASP A 731 -20.66 16.63 74.37
C ASP A 731 -22.06 16.35 75.03
N TRP A 732 -22.60 17.26 75.85
CA TRP A 732 -23.99 17.21 76.36
C TRP A 732 -24.71 18.57 76.26
N ILE A 733 -25.88 18.72 76.91
CA ILE A 733 -26.61 19.98 77.10
C ILE A 733 -27.47 19.91 78.37
N SER A 734 -27.61 21.02 79.09
CA SER A 734 -28.47 21.13 80.28
C SER A 734 -29.93 20.84 79.92
N SER A 735 -30.57 20.01 80.74
CA SER A 735 -31.98 19.66 80.58
C SER A 735 -32.54 19.02 81.84
N SER A 736 -33.83 19.23 82.14
CA SER A 736 -34.55 18.72 83.32
C SER A 736 -34.74 17.18 83.40
N ALA A 737 -33.77 16.41 82.90
CA ALA A 737 -33.62 14.95 82.97
C ALA A 737 -32.12 14.51 82.89
N THR A 738 -31.20 15.47 83.00
CA THR A 738 -29.72 15.34 82.99
C THR A 738 -29.04 16.39 83.89
N ASP A 739 -29.73 17.50 84.13
CA ASP A 739 -29.49 18.58 85.10
C ASP A 739 -30.89 18.96 85.65
N PHE A 740 -31.23 18.46 86.84
CA PHE A 740 -32.59 18.53 87.38
C PHE A 740 -32.96 19.90 87.97
N ASP A 741 -32.01 20.62 88.58
CA ASP A 741 -32.24 21.92 89.20
C ASP A 741 -31.96 23.13 88.27
N SER A 742 -31.20 22.88 87.20
CA SER A 742 -30.77 23.83 86.15
C SER A 742 -29.67 24.78 86.59
N ASP A 743 -28.59 24.26 87.20
CA ASP A 743 -27.37 24.99 87.56
C ASP A 743 -26.13 24.73 86.67
N GLY A 744 -26.25 23.87 85.65
CA GLY A 744 -25.19 23.57 84.67
C GLY A 744 -24.29 22.39 85.04
N CYS A 745 -24.39 21.82 86.25
CA CYS A 745 -23.74 20.56 86.57
C CYS A 745 -24.59 19.33 86.19
N GLN A 746 -23.96 18.28 85.63
CA GLN A 746 -24.69 17.05 85.23
C GLN A 746 -24.96 16.12 86.43
N ASP A 747 -26.25 15.87 86.72
CA ASP A 747 -26.83 14.95 87.74
C ASP A 747 -25.89 13.76 88.07
N LEU A 748 -25.55 12.99 87.02
CA LEU A 748 -24.97 11.66 87.17
C LEU A 748 -23.47 11.64 87.46
N THR A 749 -22.78 12.77 87.32
CA THR A 749 -21.32 12.81 87.16
C THR A 749 -20.60 13.97 87.80
N GLU A 750 -21.22 15.15 87.90
CA GLU A 750 -20.54 16.39 88.28
C GLU A 750 -21.26 17.17 89.39
N ASP A 751 -22.58 17.02 89.51
CA ASP A 751 -23.30 17.36 90.75
C ASP A 751 -23.04 16.32 91.87
N ASP A 752 -23.34 16.72 93.10
CA ASP A 752 -23.25 15.97 94.37
C ASP A 752 -24.57 16.17 95.22
N ASP A 753 -25.55 16.98 94.75
CA ASP A 753 -26.84 17.36 95.42
C ASP A 753 -28.01 17.52 94.38
N ASP A 754 -28.40 16.45 93.66
CA ASP A 754 -29.33 16.37 92.47
C ASP A 754 -30.58 17.31 92.47
N ASP A 755 -31.12 17.72 93.63
CA ASP A 755 -32.30 18.60 93.76
C ASP A 755 -32.09 19.90 94.57
N ASN A 756 -30.84 20.12 94.99
CA ASN A 756 -30.29 21.29 95.67
C ASN A 756 -31.06 21.68 96.95
N ASP A 757 -31.53 20.68 97.72
CA ASP A 757 -32.32 20.89 98.96
C ASP A 757 -31.51 21.02 100.27
N GLU A 758 -30.18 21.00 100.16
CA GLU A 758 -29.14 20.93 101.22
C GLU A 758 -28.80 19.49 101.69
N VAL A 759 -29.10 18.42 100.91
CA VAL A 759 -28.92 17.00 101.31
C VAL A 759 -28.26 16.11 100.23
N LEU A 760 -27.00 16.41 99.88
CA LEU A 760 -26.06 15.56 99.10
C LEU A 760 -26.42 14.06 98.91
N ASP A 761 -26.54 13.64 97.64
CA ASP A 761 -27.14 12.39 97.13
C ASP A 761 -26.85 11.13 97.93
N PHE A 762 -25.58 10.96 98.35
CA PHE A 762 -25.13 9.77 99.04
C PHE A 762 -25.86 9.53 100.38
N ASN A 763 -26.43 10.59 100.96
CA ASN A 763 -27.22 10.54 102.19
C ASN A 763 -28.73 10.61 101.92
N ASP A 764 -29.11 10.90 100.68
CA ASP A 764 -30.48 11.11 100.29
C ASP A 764 -31.25 9.80 100.05
N ALA A 765 -32.56 9.84 100.20
CA ALA A 765 -33.46 8.73 99.92
C ALA A 765 -34.52 9.06 98.86
N CYS A 766 -34.50 10.28 98.32
CA CYS A 766 -35.51 10.87 97.46
C CYS A 766 -35.00 11.64 96.23
N LEU A 767 -33.74 12.11 96.17
CA LEU A 767 -32.90 12.62 95.03
C LEU A 767 -33.50 13.64 94.04
N PHE A 768 -34.76 13.49 93.68
CA PHE A 768 -35.52 14.34 92.77
C PHE A 768 -36.77 14.84 93.51
N THR A 769 -36.58 15.31 94.75
CA THR A 769 -37.57 16.10 95.47
C THR A 769 -37.82 17.39 94.70
N LYS A 770 -39.07 17.86 94.72
CA LYS A 770 -39.45 19.03 93.94
C LYS A 770 -38.87 20.30 94.58
N ILE A 771 -37.75 20.81 94.07
CA ILE A 771 -37.07 22.09 94.39
C ILE A 771 -37.91 23.03 95.26
N GLY A 772 -37.43 23.29 96.48
CA GLY A 772 -38.06 24.19 97.45
C GLY A 772 -39.30 23.66 98.20
N GLU A 773 -39.57 22.36 98.19
CA GLU A 773 -40.38 21.73 99.26
C GLU A 773 -39.62 21.73 100.60
N ILE A 774 -40.24 21.26 101.69
CA ILE A 774 -39.57 21.09 102.98
C ILE A 774 -39.41 19.61 103.29
N VAL A 775 -38.16 19.18 103.38
CA VAL A 775 -37.74 17.79 103.61
C VAL A 775 -37.35 17.54 105.07
N ASP A 776 -36.87 16.33 105.36
CA ASP A 776 -36.26 15.97 106.65
C ASP A 776 -34.84 15.43 106.46
N THR A 777 -34.31 14.69 107.44
CA THR A 777 -32.89 14.26 107.43
C THR A 777 -32.56 13.17 106.41
N ASP A 778 -33.54 12.73 105.63
CA ASP A 778 -33.44 11.66 104.66
C ASP A 778 -33.91 12.14 103.25
N GLY A 779 -33.87 13.45 102.95
CA GLY A 779 -34.23 14.03 101.64
C GLY A 779 -35.70 14.07 101.27
N CYS A 780 -36.50 13.24 101.91
CA CYS A 780 -37.84 12.95 101.45
C CYS A 780 -38.87 13.92 102.05
N SER A 781 -39.60 14.64 101.20
CA SER A 781 -40.77 15.41 101.62
C SER A 781 -41.94 14.52 102.09
N ASN A 782 -42.92 15.12 102.77
CA ASN A 782 -44.11 14.42 103.27
C ASN A 782 -45.02 13.87 102.14
N TRP A 783 -44.81 14.28 100.89
CA TRP A 783 -45.54 13.73 99.73
C TRP A 783 -44.93 12.42 99.21
N GLN A 784 -43.64 12.17 99.46
CA GLN A 784 -42.94 10.94 99.05
C GLN A 784 -43.05 9.80 100.08
N LYS A 785 -43.20 10.12 101.38
CA LYS A 785 -43.27 9.12 102.47
C LYS A 785 -44.68 8.52 102.67
N ASP A 786 -44.75 7.23 102.97
CA ASP A 786 -45.91 6.47 103.48
C ASP A 786 -45.42 5.66 104.69
N ASP A 787 -45.67 6.17 105.90
CA ASP A 787 -45.07 5.68 107.16
C ASP A 787 -45.65 4.33 107.65
N ASP A 788 -46.87 3.95 107.25
CA ASP A 788 -47.55 2.74 107.74
C ASP A 788 -47.82 1.67 106.66
N GLY A 789 -47.73 2.05 105.38
CA GLY A 789 -47.81 1.17 104.22
C GLY A 789 -49.23 0.79 103.82
N ASP A 790 -50.23 1.63 104.10
CA ASP A 790 -51.61 1.42 103.61
C ASP A 790 -51.85 1.89 102.17
N GLY A 791 -50.94 2.72 101.62
CA GLY A 791 -50.93 3.17 100.23
C GLY A 791 -51.35 4.64 100.02
N VAL A 792 -51.32 5.47 101.06
CA VAL A 792 -51.54 6.93 101.00
C VAL A 792 -50.33 7.64 101.64
N ASN A 793 -49.88 8.75 101.04
CA ASN A 793 -48.71 9.47 101.55
C ASN A 793 -49.00 10.23 102.85
N ASN A 794 -47.95 10.57 103.61
CA ASN A 794 -48.02 11.21 104.92
C ASN A 794 -48.67 12.63 104.91
N ALA A 795 -48.75 13.30 103.76
CA ALA A 795 -49.41 14.60 103.63
C ALA A 795 -50.93 14.48 103.39
N ASP A 796 -51.38 13.42 102.71
CA ASP A 796 -52.80 13.14 102.43
C ASP A 796 -53.45 12.19 103.46
N ASP A 797 -52.67 11.40 104.21
CA ASP A 797 -53.21 10.45 105.18
C ASP A 797 -53.75 11.12 106.46
N LEU A 798 -55.00 10.77 106.80
CA LEU A 798 -55.70 11.23 107.99
C LEU A 798 -55.81 10.14 109.07
N CYS A 799 -55.23 8.95 108.84
CA CYS A 799 -55.29 7.77 109.69
C CYS A 799 -53.91 7.06 109.89
N PRO A 800 -52.82 7.71 110.39
CA PRO A 800 -51.42 7.23 110.28
C PRO A 800 -51.00 6.08 111.23
N SER A 801 -51.84 5.04 111.31
CA SER A 801 -51.64 3.76 112.00
C SER A 801 -52.76 2.78 111.61
N THR A 802 -53.11 2.70 110.33
CA THR A 802 -54.08 1.74 109.78
C THR A 802 -53.60 0.30 109.97
N ILE A 803 -54.56 -0.62 110.16
CA ILE A 803 -54.23 -2.04 110.27
C ILE A 803 -54.02 -2.62 108.86
N SER A 804 -52.75 -2.79 108.50
CA SER A 804 -52.28 -3.39 107.25
C SER A 804 -53.11 -4.61 106.80
N GLY A 805 -53.49 -4.61 105.52
CA GLY A 805 -54.35 -5.63 104.89
C GLY A 805 -55.85 -5.33 104.93
N ILE A 806 -56.26 -4.18 105.47
CA ILE A 806 -57.60 -3.60 105.27
C ILE A 806 -57.59 -2.75 104.00
N ARG A 807 -58.74 -2.57 103.33
CA ARG A 807 -58.88 -1.59 102.24
C ARG A 807 -59.14 -0.20 102.80
N VAL A 808 -58.43 0.77 102.27
CA VAL A 808 -58.48 2.17 102.70
C VAL A 808 -59.19 3.06 101.69
N THR A 809 -59.65 4.22 102.17
CA THR A 809 -60.10 5.32 101.32
C THR A 809 -58.90 6.17 100.88
N GLU A 810 -59.14 7.15 100.03
CA GLU A 810 -58.15 8.16 99.56
C GLU A 810 -57.49 9.02 100.67
N ASN A 811 -57.75 8.76 101.95
CA ASN A 811 -57.19 9.47 103.12
C ASN A 811 -56.70 8.46 104.20
N GLY A 812 -56.26 7.25 103.80
CA GLY A 812 -55.82 6.10 104.63
C GLY A 812 -56.89 5.44 105.52
N CYS A 813 -57.96 6.16 105.86
CA CYS A 813 -59.01 5.62 106.73
C CYS A 813 -59.82 4.48 106.05
N PRO A 814 -60.10 3.35 106.72
CA PRO A 814 -60.76 2.16 106.14
C PRO A 814 -62.09 2.35 105.38
N ASP A 815 -62.19 1.74 104.19
CA ASP A 815 -63.33 1.83 103.26
C ASP A 815 -64.45 0.77 103.51
N LEU A 816 -65.71 1.15 103.22
CA LEU A 816 -66.92 0.39 103.49
C LEU A 816 -68.09 0.68 102.50
N ILE A 817 -68.07 0.17 101.27
CA ILE A 817 -69.24 -0.39 100.49
C ILE A 817 -68.82 -0.88 99.08
N LEU A 818 -69.66 -1.68 98.41
CA LEU A 818 -69.47 -2.26 97.07
C LEU A 818 -70.62 -1.93 96.11
N LEU A 819 -70.34 -1.96 94.78
CA LEU A 819 -71.24 -1.81 93.60
C LEU A 819 -71.60 -0.35 93.21
N ASP A 820 -71.63 0.08 91.92
CA ASP A 820 -71.32 -0.60 90.63
C ASP A 820 -71.13 0.39 89.43
N GLU A 821 -70.59 -0.10 88.29
CA GLU A 821 -70.71 0.38 86.86
C GLU A 821 -70.37 1.86 86.45
N THR A 822 -70.34 2.26 85.15
CA THR A 822 -69.30 2.13 84.05
C THR A 822 -69.67 3.02 82.81
N SER A 823 -68.73 3.34 81.89
CA SER A 823 -68.88 3.56 80.39
C SER A 823 -68.39 4.87 79.67
N ASN A 824 -67.63 4.68 78.55
CA ASN A 824 -67.59 5.31 77.18
C ASN A 824 -67.46 6.87 76.97
N GLU A 825 -66.92 7.47 75.87
CA GLU A 825 -66.29 7.06 74.57
C GLU A 825 -65.56 8.22 73.80
N ALA A 826 -64.92 7.92 72.63
CA ALA A 826 -64.49 8.80 71.50
C ALA A 826 -63.26 9.75 71.70
N SER A 827 -62.53 10.29 70.70
CA SER A 827 -62.16 10.04 69.25
C SER A 827 -61.15 11.16 68.85
N GLU A 828 -60.36 11.24 67.76
CA GLU A 828 -59.99 10.48 66.53
C GLU A 828 -58.51 10.87 66.18
N GLY A 829 -57.81 10.70 65.04
CA GLY A 829 -57.99 10.21 63.66
C GLY A 829 -56.70 10.54 62.83
N ASN A 830 -56.40 9.95 61.64
CA ASN A 830 -55.10 10.12 60.93
C ASN A 830 -55.20 10.13 59.37
N ASN A 831 -54.25 10.76 58.65
CA ASN A 831 -54.42 11.11 57.20
C ASN A 831 -53.31 10.59 56.24
N LEU A 832 -53.53 9.44 55.59
CA LEU A 832 -52.58 8.84 54.60
C LEU A 832 -53.11 8.83 53.14
N LEU A 833 -54.34 9.31 52.90
CA LEU A 833 -55.06 9.05 51.64
C LEU A 833 -54.75 10.03 50.49
N ALA A 834 -54.00 11.11 50.73
CA ALA A 834 -53.81 12.18 49.75
C ALA A 834 -52.81 11.84 48.63
N MET A 835 -51.67 11.24 48.98
CA MET A 835 -50.54 11.07 48.06
C MET A 835 -50.78 9.99 46.99
N THR A 836 -51.57 8.96 47.31
CA THR A 836 -51.82 7.81 46.41
C THR A 836 -52.77 8.11 45.25
N LEU A 837 -53.55 9.20 45.34
CA LEU A 837 -54.50 9.59 44.29
C LEU A 837 -53.84 10.45 43.18
N PHE A 838 -52.75 11.16 43.50
CA PHE A 838 -52.11 12.09 42.56
C PHE A 838 -51.35 11.37 41.46
N SER A 839 -50.57 10.34 41.81
CA SER A 839 -49.79 9.52 40.87
C SER A 839 -50.65 8.73 39.87
N LEU A 840 -51.82 8.23 40.30
CA LEU A 840 -52.75 7.49 39.44
C LEU A 840 -53.37 8.36 38.33
N SER A 841 -53.53 9.67 38.55
CA SER A 841 -54.14 10.58 37.57
C SER A 841 -53.25 10.83 36.34
N ILE A 842 -51.93 10.93 36.54
CA ILE A 842 -50.96 11.22 35.48
C ILE A 842 -50.88 10.05 34.47
N LEU A 843 -50.88 8.81 34.96
CA LEU A 843 -50.78 7.61 34.13
C LEU A 843 -51.94 7.48 33.14
N VAL A 844 -53.15 7.86 33.54
CA VAL A 844 -54.36 7.81 32.70
C VAL A 844 -54.29 8.80 31.53
N ILE A 845 -53.70 9.99 31.74
CA ILE A 845 -53.56 11.03 30.71
C ILE A 845 -52.60 10.57 29.60
N ILE A 846 -51.48 9.95 29.97
CA ILE A 846 -50.48 9.42 29.02
C ILE A 846 -51.10 8.33 28.13
N ILE A 847 -51.86 7.40 28.72
CA ILE A 847 -52.53 6.32 27.98
C ILE A 847 -53.58 6.89 27.01
N ALA A 848 -54.32 7.93 27.42
CA ALA A 848 -55.31 8.59 26.55
C ALA A 848 -54.67 9.27 25.33
N LEU A 849 -53.53 9.95 25.51
CA LEU A 849 -52.76 10.58 24.42
C LEU A 849 -52.26 9.54 23.40
N ILE A 850 -51.70 8.42 23.87
CA ILE A 850 -51.23 7.33 22.99
C ILE A 850 -52.38 6.76 22.15
N ILE A 851 -53.57 6.58 22.73
CA ILE A 851 -54.76 6.10 22.00
C ILE A 851 -55.27 7.14 21.00
N TYR A 852 -55.20 8.43 21.30
CA TYR A 852 -55.62 9.52 20.42
C TYR A 852 -54.74 9.63 19.16
N VAL A 853 -53.42 9.59 19.31
CA VAL A 853 -52.46 9.64 18.18
C VAL A 853 -52.59 8.39 17.30
N ARG A 854 -52.85 7.21 17.89
CA ARG A 854 -52.92 5.95 17.13
C ARG A 854 -54.21 5.75 16.33
N ASN A 855 -55.27 6.51 16.63
CA ASN A 855 -56.57 6.44 15.95
C ASN A 855 -56.80 7.53 14.89
N THR A 856 -55.83 8.42 14.64
CA THR A 856 -56.03 9.62 13.77
C THR A 856 -55.35 9.55 12.39
N LYS A 857 -54.75 8.40 12.01
CA LYS A 857 -54.23 8.16 10.64
C LYS A 857 -54.57 6.76 10.10
N SER A 858 -55.86 6.51 9.84
CA SER A 858 -56.28 5.36 9.02
C SER A 858 -57.59 5.59 8.26
N GLN A 859 -57.45 5.78 6.93
CA GLN A 859 -58.48 5.73 5.87
C GLN A 859 -59.53 6.88 5.81
N PRO A 860 -60.06 7.19 4.61
CA PRO A 860 -59.58 6.81 3.28
C PRO A 860 -58.59 7.83 2.70
#